data_AF-A0A7X7RQL5-F1
#
_entry.id   AF-A0A7X7RQL5-F1
#
_cell.length_a   1.000
_cell.length_b   1.000
_cell.length_c   1.000
_cell.angle_alpha   90.00
_cell.angle_beta   90.00
_cell.angle_gamma   90.00
#
_symmetry.space_group_name_H-M   'P 1'
#
loop_
_entity.id
_entity.type
_entity.pdbx_description
1 polymer ?
#
loop_
_entity_poly.entity_id
_entity_poly.type
_entity_poly.pdbx_seq_one_letter_code
_entity_poly.pdbx_strand_id
1 'polypeptide(L)'
;MKAEEIVWGGNNKCEFELAHDINLPEGVLVEVKYDYVQEKYSLYYGGDSTLIKLNDVNKRLLDNIYLTGDGYAALVRIIDKDGLVYIAEVKQFREIIDIGLLNEIEIHIGTDIISSKYMRVRDRDNPTAYFDEAFRYNDMFFLKDYRKAGNSFTLLSRDRALNIHRENNVYTAKLLTRYDRDQADRDIVYILRGKVKFSESSNVAQISQTIAEKMSEIRTDGQYFDVWDAYNELDRIFAYQQVVDNGILEYSSYNCELTDVFEYSFEVDETKGLVFPEGSIIACTEDDDVLDMDSFKDEQRYQQLHAVTIGTFKRIVGNILYITDFDGSSQKNLPHKGYLFVSIVGDAVRIARRNNAKEEILRGDAPIRNLASIISDGIGTDQQDRKEKAITSELLTKFEQYHFNPEQEDAIGVALNTPDVALILGPPGTGKTTVIKALIARYEEYYKKKNDRSIPRILVTSFQHEAVENVIVGVEGNGLPCDRRGGRKDGKDKQAQNIHQWQEDTDSIISKMIDKLDPKAGGEGIIRDKIFAWKEKGKDPQEGIELIKEASAGYRLQLSSALNNEINEIVVRNAQGTASVVDEFDLLDEEDMKAIKNILLGQRLTKEAYQDDGKKRATELKFAIMYDNIEYPDGTEFVERVISTNGEDAEAFAKYVNVVEELKKRYLAGEKKSVTVASTASIEQCLKQIDSEVEAIHRKQLENRDEAIAFILRDYLENIRDEKEVSAIIS
;
A
#
# COMPACT_ATOMS: atom_id res chain seq x y z
N MET A 1 -33.05 -40.32 -19.98
CA MET A 1 -34.34 -40.16 -20.68
C MET A 1 -34.71 -41.50 -21.31
N LYS A 2 -35.99 -41.87 -21.32
CA LYS A 2 -36.51 -43.03 -22.08
C LYS A 2 -36.93 -42.60 -23.48
N ALA A 3 -37.07 -43.55 -24.41
CA ALA A 3 -37.50 -43.24 -25.77
C ALA A 3 -38.85 -42.48 -25.80
N GLU A 4 -39.74 -42.75 -24.84
CA GLU A 4 -41.03 -42.08 -24.71
C GLU A 4 -41.00 -40.63 -24.23
N GLU A 5 -39.85 -40.21 -23.72
CA GLU A 5 -39.64 -38.87 -23.18
C GLU A 5 -38.97 -37.93 -24.20
N ILE A 6 -38.72 -38.41 -25.42
CA ILE A 6 -38.30 -37.59 -26.56
C ILE A 6 -39.47 -36.70 -27.01
N VAL A 7 -39.17 -35.57 -27.64
CA VAL A 7 -40.14 -34.61 -28.17
C VAL A 7 -40.80 -35.09 -29.47
N TRP A 8 -41.63 -36.13 -29.39
CA TRP A 8 -42.26 -36.81 -30.53
C TRP A 8 -43.28 -35.98 -31.33
N GLY A 9 -43.96 -35.03 -30.68
CA GLY A 9 -45.13 -34.40 -31.30
C GLY A 9 -46.26 -35.40 -31.58
N GLY A 10 -47.46 -34.92 -31.85
CA GLY A 10 -48.68 -35.75 -31.87
C GLY A 10 -49.14 -36.16 -33.27
N ASN A 11 -48.54 -35.63 -34.34
CA ASN A 11 -49.18 -35.60 -35.65
C ASN A 11 -48.73 -36.67 -36.65
N ASN A 12 -47.62 -37.37 -36.41
CA ASN A 12 -47.03 -38.30 -37.38
C ASN A 12 -47.05 -39.74 -36.88
N LYS A 13 -48.23 -40.38 -36.94
CA LYS A 13 -48.38 -41.80 -36.69
C LYS A 13 -48.43 -42.56 -38.01
N CYS A 14 -47.65 -43.63 -38.09
CA CYS A 14 -47.51 -44.48 -39.26
C CYS A 14 -47.89 -45.91 -38.86
N GLU A 15 -48.97 -46.43 -39.43
CA GLU A 15 -49.35 -47.83 -39.29
C GLU A 15 -48.76 -48.64 -40.45
N PHE A 16 -48.17 -49.79 -40.14
CA PHE A 16 -47.59 -50.66 -41.13
C PHE A 16 -47.62 -52.14 -40.75
N GLU A 17 -47.55 -53.00 -41.74
CA GLU A 17 -47.43 -54.45 -41.55
C GLU A 17 -46.01 -54.92 -41.89
N LEU A 18 -45.40 -55.70 -40.99
CA LEU A 18 -44.10 -56.33 -41.25
C LEU A 18 -44.26 -57.57 -42.13
N ALA A 19 -43.35 -57.78 -43.08
CA ALA A 19 -43.38 -58.96 -43.94
C ALA A 19 -43.15 -60.28 -43.17
N HIS A 20 -42.41 -60.22 -42.06
CA HIS A 20 -42.25 -61.29 -41.08
C HIS A 20 -41.92 -60.69 -39.71
N ASP A 21 -42.19 -61.44 -38.64
CA ASP A 21 -41.86 -60.99 -37.28
C ASP A 21 -40.34 -60.96 -37.07
N ILE A 22 -39.87 -59.94 -36.35
CA ILE A 22 -38.48 -59.77 -35.92
C ILE A 22 -38.40 -59.58 -34.38
N ASN A 23 -39.45 -59.98 -33.65
CA ASN A 23 -39.60 -59.81 -32.21
C ASN A 23 -39.48 -58.35 -31.75
N LEU A 24 -40.12 -57.44 -32.48
CA LEU A 24 -40.07 -56.01 -32.20
C LEU A 24 -40.93 -55.66 -30.95
N PRO A 25 -40.33 -55.12 -29.86
CA PRO A 25 -41.09 -54.73 -28.68
C PRO A 25 -41.71 -53.33 -28.82
N GLU A 26 -42.72 -53.03 -28.01
CA GLU A 26 -43.27 -51.67 -27.89
C GLU A 26 -42.30 -50.74 -27.16
N GLY A 27 -42.35 -49.46 -27.50
CA GLY A 27 -41.60 -48.40 -26.83
C GLY A 27 -40.15 -48.22 -27.31
N VAL A 28 -39.66 -49.04 -28.25
CA VAL A 28 -38.28 -48.94 -28.76
C VAL A 28 -38.16 -48.05 -29.99
N LEU A 29 -36.95 -47.53 -30.19
CA LEU A 29 -36.56 -46.87 -31.43
C LEU A 29 -36.15 -47.91 -32.48
N VAL A 30 -36.53 -47.64 -33.72
CA VAL A 30 -36.17 -48.45 -34.90
C VAL A 30 -35.57 -47.56 -35.98
N GLU A 31 -34.77 -48.17 -36.85
CA GLU A 31 -34.24 -47.50 -38.03
C GLU A 31 -35.10 -47.88 -39.24
N VAL A 32 -35.58 -46.88 -39.98
CA VAL A 32 -36.34 -47.08 -41.22
C VAL A 32 -35.52 -46.55 -42.38
N LYS A 33 -35.32 -47.36 -43.41
CA LYS A 33 -34.60 -46.97 -44.64
C LYS A 33 -35.49 -47.19 -45.86
N TYR A 34 -35.33 -46.29 -46.83
CA TYR A 34 -35.90 -46.46 -48.15
C TYR A 34 -34.87 -47.12 -49.07
N ASP A 35 -35.24 -48.23 -49.68
CA ASP A 35 -34.49 -48.86 -50.76
C ASP A 35 -34.92 -48.22 -52.09
N TYR A 36 -34.04 -47.40 -52.67
CA TYR A 36 -34.28 -46.71 -53.94
C TYR A 36 -34.38 -47.65 -55.15
N VAL A 37 -33.84 -48.87 -55.06
CA VAL A 37 -33.88 -49.86 -56.15
C VAL A 37 -35.19 -50.62 -56.10
N GLN A 38 -35.65 -50.99 -54.89
CA GLN A 38 -36.89 -51.76 -54.71
C GLN A 38 -38.14 -50.89 -54.50
N GLU A 39 -37.95 -49.57 -54.34
CA GLU A 39 -38.99 -48.58 -54.01
C GLU A 39 -39.82 -48.95 -52.78
N LYS A 40 -39.15 -49.51 -51.76
CA LYS A 40 -39.77 -50.05 -50.54
C LYS A 40 -39.05 -49.58 -49.28
N TYR A 41 -39.79 -49.55 -48.18
CA TYR A 41 -39.25 -49.28 -46.86
C TYR A 41 -38.88 -50.58 -46.15
N SER A 42 -37.74 -50.57 -45.47
CA SER A 42 -37.27 -51.63 -44.58
C SER A 42 -37.09 -51.09 -43.18
N LEU A 43 -37.50 -51.89 -42.19
CA LEU A 43 -37.29 -51.63 -40.77
C LEU A 43 -36.12 -52.46 -40.28
N TYR A 44 -35.25 -51.86 -39.47
CA TYR A 44 -34.09 -52.49 -38.85
C TYR A 44 -34.18 -52.37 -37.33
N TYR A 45 -33.97 -53.50 -36.64
CA TYR A 45 -33.92 -53.57 -35.19
C TYR A 45 -33.06 -54.75 -34.74
N GLY A 46 -32.16 -54.55 -33.78
CA GLY A 46 -31.37 -55.64 -33.19
C GLY A 46 -30.42 -56.38 -34.16
N GLY A 47 -30.13 -55.82 -35.33
CA GLY A 47 -29.35 -56.47 -36.39
C GLY A 47 -30.20 -57.22 -37.43
N ASP A 48 -31.49 -57.42 -37.16
CA ASP A 48 -32.45 -57.98 -38.09
C ASP A 48 -33.12 -56.88 -38.94
N SER A 49 -33.64 -57.27 -40.10
CA SER A 49 -34.37 -56.36 -40.99
C SER A 49 -35.58 -57.03 -41.61
N THR A 50 -36.63 -56.25 -41.87
CA THR A 50 -37.83 -56.73 -42.57
C THR A 50 -38.45 -55.65 -43.43
N LEU A 51 -39.15 -56.04 -44.48
CA LEU A 51 -39.87 -55.12 -45.35
C LEU A 51 -41.15 -54.63 -44.67
N ILE A 52 -41.43 -53.34 -44.84
CA ILE A 52 -42.61 -52.67 -44.33
C ILE A 52 -43.65 -52.57 -45.45
N LYS A 53 -44.86 -53.10 -45.24
CA LYS A 53 -46.01 -52.86 -46.10
C LYS A 53 -46.82 -51.69 -45.55
N LEU A 54 -47.07 -50.70 -46.41
CA LEU A 54 -47.75 -49.45 -46.08
C LEU A 54 -48.99 -49.29 -46.95
N ASN A 55 -50.05 -48.70 -46.40
CA ASN A 55 -51.14 -48.16 -47.20
C ASN A 55 -50.69 -46.84 -47.88
N ASP A 56 -51.47 -46.35 -48.84
CA ASP A 56 -51.11 -45.15 -49.61
C ASP A 56 -50.92 -43.89 -48.75
N VAL A 57 -51.67 -43.77 -47.65
CA VAL A 57 -51.61 -42.61 -46.75
C VAL A 57 -50.30 -42.61 -45.97
N ASN A 58 -49.94 -43.74 -45.37
CA ASN A 58 -48.72 -43.91 -44.57
C ASN A 58 -47.47 -43.94 -45.45
N LYS A 59 -47.58 -44.46 -46.69
CA LYS A 59 -46.51 -44.36 -47.68
C LYS A 59 -46.21 -42.91 -48.02
N ARG A 60 -47.23 -42.09 -48.33
CA ARG A 60 -47.05 -40.64 -48.58
C ARG A 60 -46.44 -39.91 -47.38
N LEU A 61 -46.82 -40.28 -46.15
CA LEU A 61 -46.23 -39.73 -44.94
C LEU A 61 -44.71 -39.99 -44.89
N LEU A 62 -44.28 -41.24 -45.09
CA LEU A 62 -42.86 -41.58 -45.09
C LEU A 62 -42.12 -40.99 -46.29
N ASP A 63 -42.73 -40.97 -47.48
CA ASP A 63 -42.13 -40.37 -48.69
C ASP A 63 -41.83 -38.88 -48.43
N ASN A 64 -42.75 -38.15 -47.79
CA ASN A 64 -42.56 -36.73 -47.43
C ASN A 64 -41.42 -36.53 -46.41
N ILE A 65 -41.14 -37.50 -45.56
CA ILE A 65 -40.10 -37.41 -44.53
C ILE A 65 -38.73 -37.81 -45.08
N TYR A 66 -38.67 -38.89 -45.86
CA TYR A 66 -37.42 -39.55 -46.27
C TYR A 66 -36.97 -39.20 -47.69
N LEU A 67 -37.86 -38.77 -48.59
CA LEU A 67 -37.54 -38.54 -50.02
C LEU A 67 -37.51 -37.07 -50.43
N THR A 68 -37.80 -36.14 -49.53
CA THR A 68 -37.89 -34.69 -49.83
C THR A 68 -36.53 -33.97 -49.96
N GLY A 69 -35.41 -34.70 -49.88
CA GLY A 69 -34.08 -34.21 -50.31
C GLY A 69 -33.34 -33.28 -49.35
N ASP A 70 -33.94 -32.91 -48.22
CA ASP A 70 -33.42 -31.85 -47.32
C ASP A 70 -32.51 -32.34 -46.17
N GLY A 71 -32.01 -33.59 -46.21
CA GLY A 71 -31.02 -34.08 -45.24
C GLY A 71 -31.54 -34.21 -43.80
N TYR A 72 -32.85 -34.26 -43.60
CA TYR A 72 -33.49 -34.43 -42.31
C TYR A 72 -33.13 -35.77 -41.64
N ALA A 73 -32.95 -35.74 -40.33
CA ALA A 73 -32.89 -36.96 -39.53
C ALA A 73 -34.28 -37.31 -39.01
N ALA A 74 -34.61 -38.59 -38.94
CA ALA A 74 -35.87 -39.06 -38.39
C ALA A 74 -35.64 -40.10 -37.31
N LEU A 75 -36.37 -40.00 -36.21
CA LEU A 75 -36.50 -41.07 -35.23
C LEU A 75 -37.87 -41.71 -35.39
N VAL A 76 -37.92 -43.03 -35.25
CA VAL A 76 -39.15 -43.83 -35.34
C VAL A 76 -39.28 -44.64 -34.07
N ARG A 77 -40.40 -44.50 -33.36
CA ARG A 77 -40.70 -45.26 -32.14
C ARG A 77 -41.93 -46.11 -32.32
N ILE A 78 -41.84 -47.38 -31.92
CA ILE A 78 -43.00 -48.27 -31.89
C ILE A 78 -43.86 -47.92 -30.68
N ILE A 79 -45.15 -47.68 -30.91
CA ILE A 79 -46.10 -47.28 -29.86
C ILE A 79 -47.19 -48.31 -29.60
N ASP A 80 -47.49 -49.18 -30.57
CA ASP A 80 -48.50 -50.23 -30.44
C ASP A 80 -48.23 -51.37 -31.44
N LYS A 81 -48.74 -52.57 -31.16
CA LYS A 81 -48.69 -53.71 -32.07
C LYS A 81 -49.87 -54.67 -31.91
N ASP A 82 -50.34 -55.20 -33.03
CA ASP A 82 -51.29 -56.31 -33.11
C ASP A 82 -50.84 -57.31 -34.20
N GLY A 83 -50.27 -58.44 -33.76
CA GLY A 83 -49.66 -59.42 -34.66
C GLY A 83 -48.49 -58.84 -35.46
N LEU A 84 -48.63 -58.79 -36.79
CA LEU A 84 -47.64 -58.20 -37.70
C LEU A 84 -47.93 -56.72 -38.03
N VAL A 85 -49.03 -56.15 -37.50
CA VAL A 85 -49.39 -54.74 -37.69
C VAL A 85 -48.83 -53.94 -36.53
N TYR A 86 -48.09 -52.88 -36.84
CA TYR A 86 -47.42 -52.02 -35.89
C TYR A 86 -47.82 -50.57 -36.13
N ILE A 87 -47.94 -49.81 -35.06
CA ILE A 87 -48.08 -48.36 -35.12
C ILE A 87 -46.80 -47.74 -34.60
N ALA A 88 -46.20 -46.87 -35.39
CA ALA A 88 -45.04 -46.09 -35.01
C ALA A 88 -45.32 -44.59 -35.02
N GLU A 89 -44.65 -43.88 -34.14
CA GLU A 89 -44.55 -42.42 -34.13
C GLU A 89 -43.26 -42.01 -34.83
N VAL A 90 -43.34 -41.07 -35.77
CA VAL A 90 -42.20 -40.64 -36.59
C VAL A 90 -41.93 -39.16 -36.36
N LYS A 91 -40.78 -38.84 -35.77
CA LYS A 91 -40.35 -37.46 -35.55
C LYS A 91 -39.23 -37.08 -36.51
N GLN A 92 -39.45 -36.02 -37.27
CA GLN A 92 -38.44 -35.39 -38.12
C GLN A 92 -37.67 -34.32 -37.34
N PHE A 93 -36.35 -34.27 -37.55
CA PHE A 93 -35.40 -33.34 -36.98
C PHE A 93 -34.63 -32.65 -38.10
N ARG A 94 -34.29 -31.38 -37.90
CA ARG A 94 -33.67 -30.55 -38.92
C ARG A 94 -32.31 -31.06 -39.37
N GLU A 95 -31.46 -31.45 -38.43
CA GLU A 95 -30.09 -31.92 -38.69
C GLU A 95 -29.57 -32.69 -37.46
N ILE A 96 -28.58 -33.57 -37.68
CA ILE A 96 -27.76 -34.16 -36.61
C ILE A 96 -26.44 -33.38 -36.55
N ILE A 97 -26.09 -32.91 -35.36
CA ILE A 97 -24.87 -32.18 -35.05
C ILE A 97 -23.97 -33.13 -34.27
N ASP A 98 -22.89 -33.61 -34.89
CA ASP A 98 -21.90 -34.46 -34.23
C ASP A 98 -20.76 -33.62 -33.64
N ILE A 99 -20.56 -33.75 -32.32
CA ILE A 99 -19.40 -33.21 -31.61
C ILE A 99 -18.29 -34.25 -31.68
N GLY A 100 -17.12 -33.88 -32.21
CA GLY A 100 -15.98 -34.79 -32.32
C GLY A 100 -15.59 -35.43 -30.99
N LEU A 101 -15.11 -36.67 -31.03
CA LEU A 101 -14.80 -37.52 -29.85
C LEU A 101 -13.86 -36.90 -28.80
N LEU A 102 -13.06 -35.89 -29.18
CA LEU A 102 -12.12 -35.17 -28.31
C LEU A 102 -12.72 -33.93 -27.65
N ASN A 103 -13.92 -33.51 -28.06
CA ASN A 103 -14.58 -32.30 -27.58
C ASN A 103 -15.69 -32.68 -26.59
N GLU A 104 -15.64 -32.12 -25.39
CA GLU A 104 -16.66 -32.27 -24.35
C GLU A 104 -17.35 -30.92 -24.11
N ILE A 105 -18.68 -30.91 -24.12
CA ILE A 105 -19.48 -29.74 -23.74
C ILE A 105 -19.82 -29.89 -22.25
N GLU A 106 -19.23 -29.07 -21.41
CA GLU A 106 -19.62 -28.98 -20.00
C GLU A 106 -20.64 -27.84 -19.83
N ILE A 107 -21.81 -28.17 -19.27
CA ILE A 107 -22.92 -27.26 -18.99
C ILE A 107 -22.99 -27.06 -17.47
N HIS A 108 -22.75 -25.82 -17.04
CA HIS A 108 -22.82 -25.43 -15.64
C HIS A 108 -24.26 -25.11 -15.22
N ILE A 109 -24.68 -25.64 -14.08
CA ILE A 109 -26.03 -25.53 -13.51
C ILE A 109 -26.01 -24.65 -12.26
N GLY A 110 -26.67 -23.50 -12.35
CA GLY A 110 -26.88 -22.52 -11.27
C GLY A 110 -27.73 -23.02 -10.10
N THR A 111 -27.49 -22.48 -8.90
CA THR A 111 -28.35 -22.66 -7.72
C THR A 111 -29.77 -22.14 -7.94
N ASP A 112 -29.95 -21.11 -8.78
CA ASP A 112 -31.23 -20.58 -9.24
C ASP A 112 -32.00 -21.60 -10.10
N ILE A 113 -31.29 -22.38 -10.90
CA ILE A 113 -31.85 -23.48 -11.69
C ILE A 113 -32.25 -24.66 -10.78
N ILE A 114 -31.40 -25.02 -9.81
CA ILE A 114 -31.64 -26.12 -8.87
C ILE A 114 -32.83 -25.81 -7.94
N SER A 115 -32.90 -24.57 -7.45
CA SER A 115 -33.97 -24.10 -6.57
C SER A 115 -35.28 -23.78 -7.31
N SER A 116 -35.26 -23.83 -8.65
CA SER A 116 -36.44 -23.60 -9.49
C SER A 116 -37.64 -24.43 -9.07
N LYS A 117 -38.84 -23.84 -9.16
CA LYS A 117 -40.12 -24.52 -8.93
C LYS A 117 -40.39 -25.66 -9.91
N TYR A 118 -39.64 -25.73 -11.01
CA TYR A 118 -39.78 -26.75 -12.05
C TYR A 118 -38.93 -28.01 -11.77
N MET A 119 -38.11 -27.99 -10.72
CA MET A 119 -37.32 -29.11 -10.20
C MET A 119 -37.91 -29.58 -8.87
N ARG A 120 -38.10 -30.90 -8.71
CA ARG A 120 -38.68 -31.45 -7.47
C ARG A 120 -37.64 -31.42 -6.36
N VAL A 121 -38.07 -31.25 -5.11
CA VAL A 121 -37.18 -31.14 -3.95
C VAL A 121 -36.20 -32.32 -3.87
N ARG A 122 -36.67 -33.56 -4.05
CA ARG A 122 -35.85 -34.78 -4.02
C ARG A 122 -34.78 -34.84 -5.11
N ASP A 123 -34.99 -34.15 -6.23
CA ASP A 123 -34.08 -34.19 -7.37
C ASP A 123 -32.94 -33.16 -7.17
N ARG A 124 -33.07 -32.25 -6.17
CA ARG A 124 -32.07 -31.22 -5.83
C ARG A 124 -30.85 -31.78 -5.10
N ASP A 125 -30.96 -32.95 -4.48
CA ASP A 125 -29.86 -33.60 -3.76
C ASP A 125 -28.78 -34.14 -4.73
N ASN A 126 -29.17 -34.39 -5.99
CA ASN A 126 -28.23 -34.76 -7.06
C ASN A 126 -28.68 -34.15 -8.40
N PRO A 127 -28.45 -32.85 -8.60
CA PRO A 127 -29.00 -32.13 -9.74
C PRO A 127 -28.36 -32.56 -11.05
N THR A 128 -27.07 -32.89 -11.06
CA THR A 128 -26.36 -33.35 -12.26
C THR A 128 -26.97 -34.64 -12.81
N ALA A 129 -27.27 -35.62 -11.94
CA ALA A 129 -27.96 -36.84 -12.33
C ALA A 129 -29.36 -36.56 -12.89
N TYR A 130 -30.11 -35.65 -12.27
CA TYR A 130 -31.43 -35.25 -12.78
C TYR A 130 -31.34 -34.67 -14.20
N PHE A 131 -30.41 -33.75 -14.48
CA PHE A 131 -30.28 -33.15 -15.81
C PHE A 131 -29.85 -34.18 -16.86
N ASP A 132 -28.98 -35.12 -16.48
CA ASP A 132 -28.60 -36.23 -17.33
C ASP A 132 -29.82 -37.09 -17.69
N GLU A 133 -30.56 -37.52 -16.68
CA GLU A 133 -31.75 -38.35 -16.86
C GLU A 133 -32.86 -37.61 -17.62
N ALA A 134 -33.02 -36.31 -17.42
CA ALA A 134 -34.09 -35.54 -18.03
C ALA A 134 -33.83 -35.23 -19.52
N PHE A 135 -32.58 -34.96 -19.91
CA PHE A 135 -32.27 -34.41 -21.24
C PHE A 135 -31.45 -35.32 -22.15
N ARG A 136 -30.85 -36.40 -21.63
CA ARG A 136 -30.03 -37.33 -22.42
C ARG A 136 -30.77 -38.62 -22.75
N TYR A 137 -30.82 -38.97 -24.03
CA TYR A 137 -31.19 -40.29 -24.50
C TYR A 137 -29.97 -40.93 -25.18
N ASN A 138 -29.37 -41.95 -24.55
CA ASN A 138 -28.08 -42.52 -24.97
C ASN A 138 -27.00 -41.44 -25.14
N ASP A 139 -26.54 -41.19 -26.36
CA ASP A 139 -25.58 -40.15 -26.75
C ASP A 139 -26.23 -38.92 -27.40
N MET A 140 -27.57 -38.88 -27.43
CA MET A 140 -28.37 -37.87 -28.12
C MET A 140 -29.02 -36.87 -27.16
N PHE A 141 -29.02 -35.60 -27.57
CA PHE A 141 -29.75 -34.50 -26.96
C PHE A 141 -30.60 -33.77 -28.01
N PHE A 142 -31.72 -33.20 -27.59
CA PHE A 142 -32.67 -32.54 -28.49
C PHE A 142 -32.62 -31.03 -28.28
N LEU A 143 -32.32 -30.29 -29.34
CA LEU A 143 -32.02 -28.85 -29.28
C LEU A 143 -33.08 -28.05 -30.03
N LYS A 144 -33.49 -26.91 -29.48
CA LYS A 144 -34.22 -25.84 -30.17
C LYS A 144 -33.38 -24.56 -30.21
N ASP A 145 -33.70 -23.67 -31.16
CA ASP A 145 -33.09 -22.34 -31.33
C ASP A 145 -31.57 -22.38 -31.55
N TYR A 146 -31.05 -23.53 -31.98
CA TYR A 146 -29.64 -23.71 -32.30
C TYR A 146 -29.27 -22.92 -33.55
N ARG A 147 -28.30 -22.01 -33.41
CA ARG A 147 -27.65 -21.31 -34.54
C ARG A 147 -26.27 -21.91 -34.75
N LYS A 148 -25.76 -21.93 -35.99
CA LYS A 148 -24.41 -22.46 -36.31
C LYS A 148 -23.26 -21.83 -35.52
N ALA A 149 -23.45 -20.64 -34.94
CA ALA A 149 -22.48 -20.02 -34.03
C ALA A 149 -22.42 -20.70 -32.65
N GLY A 150 -23.45 -21.46 -32.24
CA GLY A 150 -23.46 -22.24 -30.99
C GLY A 150 -23.54 -21.40 -29.70
N ASN A 151 -23.86 -20.11 -29.80
CA ASN A 151 -23.86 -19.18 -28.66
C ASN A 151 -25.03 -19.36 -27.69
N SER A 152 -26.14 -19.95 -28.15
CA SER A 152 -27.30 -20.24 -27.30
C SER A 152 -28.15 -21.32 -27.93
N PHE A 153 -28.71 -22.20 -27.11
CA PHE A 153 -29.66 -23.22 -27.53
C PHE A 153 -30.50 -23.68 -26.35
N THR A 154 -31.62 -24.35 -26.62
CA THR A 154 -32.49 -24.90 -25.58
C THR A 154 -32.50 -26.41 -25.67
N LEU A 155 -32.14 -27.10 -24.59
CA LEU A 155 -32.35 -28.54 -24.47
C LEU A 155 -33.82 -28.83 -24.17
N LEU A 156 -34.36 -29.83 -24.87
CA LEU A 156 -35.75 -30.25 -24.73
C LEU A 156 -35.86 -31.67 -24.20
N SER A 157 -36.84 -31.87 -23.33
CA SER A 157 -37.38 -33.17 -22.96
C SER A 157 -38.90 -33.17 -23.14
N ARG A 158 -39.56 -34.28 -22.80
CA ARG A 158 -41.02 -34.43 -22.85
C ARG A 158 -41.80 -33.26 -22.27
N ASP A 159 -41.34 -32.73 -21.14
CA ASP A 159 -42.07 -31.73 -20.35
C ASP A 159 -41.17 -30.64 -19.76
N ARG A 160 -39.88 -30.59 -20.13
CA ARG A 160 -38.94 -29.55 -19.69
C ARG A 160 -38.18 -28.94 -20.87
N ALA A 161 -37.88 -27.67 -20.72
CA ALA A 161 -37.00 -26.91 -21.59
C ALA A 161 -35.94 -26.22 -20.75
N LEU A 162 -34.67 -26.42 -21.09
CA LEU A 162 -33.51 -25.83 -20.41
C LEU A 162 -32.76 -24.92 -21.38
N ASN A 163 -32.85 -23.62 -21.15
CA ASN A 163 -32.14 -22.63 -21.96
C ASN A 163 -30.67 -22.58 -21.56
N ILE A 164 -29.78 -22.71 -22.55
CA ILE A 164 -28.34 -22.69 -22.38
C ILE A 164 -27.76 -21.53 -23.18
N HIS A 165 -26.85 -20.82 -22.54
CA HIS A 165 -26.09 -19.75 -23.17
C HIS A 165 -24.60 -20.10 -23.11
N ARG A 166 -23.87 -19.77 -24.17
CA ARG A 166 -22.43 -19.95 -24.27
C ARG A 166 -21.74 -18.61 -24.35
N GLU A 167 -20.85 -18.35 -23.40
CA GLU A 167 -20.05 -17.12 -23.34
C GLU A 167 -18.60 -17.48 -22.96
N ASN A 168 -17.61 -16.89 -23.65
CA ASN A 168 -16.18 -17.18 -23.43
C ASN A 168 -15.82 -18.68 -23.40
N ASN A 169 -16.46 -19.49 -24.25
CA ASN A 169 -16.36 -20.96 -24.30
C ASN A 169 -16.96 -21.75 -23.13
N VAL A 170 -17.68 -21.10 -22.22
CA VAL A 170 -18.38 -21.73 -21.11
C VAL A 170 -19.86 -21.85 -21.42
N TYR A 171 -20.47 -23.01 -21.22
CA TYR A 171 -21.92 -23.19 -21.37
C TYR A 171 -22.61 -23.16 -20.01
N THR A 172 -23.66 -22.36 -19.88
CA THR A 172 -24.38 -22.18 -18.61
C THR A 172 -25.88 -22.30 -18.83
N ALA A 173 -26.55 -23.04 -17.95
CA ALA A 173 -28.00 -23.09 -17.89
C ALA A 173 -28.56 -21.78 -17.31
N LYS A 174 -29.47 -21.13 -18.04
CA LYS A 174 -30.06 -19.83 -17.68
C LYS A 174 -31.50 -19.91 -17.21
N LEU A 175 -32.26 -20.89 -17.69
CA LEU A 175 -33.66 -20.99 -17.35
C LEU A 175 -34.18 -22.41 -17.56
N LEU A 176 -34.80 -22.98 -16.52
CA LEU A 176 -35.56 -24.22 -16.60
C LEU A 176 -37.06 -23.91 -16.58
N THR A 177 -37.77 -24.35 -17.61
CA THR A 177 -39.23 -24.15 -17.76
C THR A 177 -39.95 -25.44 -18.09
N ARG A 178 -41.28 -25.42 -17.96
CA ARG A 178 -42.13 -26.48 -18.49
C ARG A 178 -42.20 -26.34 -20.01
N TYR A 179 -41.92 -27.44 -20.71
CA TYR A 179 -42.11 -27.52 -22.15
C TYR A 179 -43.55 -27.92 -22.48
N ASP A 180 -44.13 -27.24 -23.47
CA ASP A 180 -45.45 -27.56 -23.99
C ASP A 180 -45.32 -28.54 -25.16
N ARG A 181 -45.66 -29.81 -24.91
CA ARG A 181 -45.56 -30.89 -25.89
C ARG A 181 -46.37 -30.65 -27.17
N ASP A 182 -47.43 -29.84 -27.10
CA ASP A 182 -48.29 -29.57 -28.25
C ASP A 182 -47.55 -28.69 -29.29
N GLN A 183 -46.43 -28.07 -28.89
CA GLN A 183 -45.53 -27.33 -29.79
C GLN A 183 -44.49 -28.21 -30.48
N ALA A 184 -44.32 -29.47 -30.07
CA ALA A 184 -43.25 -30.31 -30.58
C ALA A 184 -43.28 -30.47 -32.10
N ASP A 185 -44.46 -30.50 -32.73
CA ASP A 185 -44.58 -30.56 -34.19
C ASP A 185 -44.30 -29.25 -34.92
N ARG A 186 -44.36 -28.11 -34.23
CA ARG A 186 -44.08 -26.77 -34.79
C ARG A 186 -42.63 -26.37 -34.61
N ASP A 187 -41.99 -26.91 -33.58
CA ASP A 187 -40.62 -26.58 -33.23
C ASP A 187 -39.63 -27.20 -34.20
N ILE A 188 -38.69 -26.38 -34.66
CA ILE A 188 -37.54 -26.83 -35.44
C ILE A 188 -36.51 -27.38 -34.45
N VAL A 189 -36.42 -28.70 -34.37
CA VAL A 189 -35.56 -29.41 -33.42
C VAL A 189 -34.36 -30.05 -34.13
N TYR A 190 -33.19 -29.97 -33.50
CA TYR A 190 -31.94 -30.60 -33.94
C TYR A 190 -31.56 -31.72 -32.98
N ILE A 191 -30.77 -32.69 -33.46
CA ILE A 191 -30.17 -33.71 -32.60
C ILE A 191 -28.70 -33.33 -32.39
N LEU A 192 -28.25 -33.26 -31.14
CA LEU A 192 -26.84 -33.19 -30.79
C LEU A 192 -26.35 -34.59 -30.42
N ARG A 193 -25.25 -35.04 -31.02
CA ARG A 193 -24.55 -36.27 -30.64
C ARG A 193 -23.16 -35.95 -30.13
N GLY A 194 -22.81 -36.49 -28.98
CA GLY A 194 -21.46 -36.37 -28.43
C GLY A 194 -21.42 -36.31 -26.90
N LYS A 195 -20.23 -35.99 -26.38
CA LYS A 195 -19.97 -35.96 -24.95
C LYS A 195 -20.41 -34.61 -24.36
N VAL A 196 -21.52 -34.63 -23.64
CA VAL A 196 -21.99 -33.50 -22.84
C VAL A 196 -21.89 -33.89 -21.36
N LYS A 197 -21.59 -32.95 -20.47
CA LYS A 197 -21.52 -33.17 -19.03
C LYS A 197 -22.25 -32.04 -18.32
N PHE A 198 -23.01 -32.36 -17.29
CA PHE A 198 -23.58 -31.37 -16.38
C PHE A 198 -22.70 -31.26 -15.14
N SER A 199 -22.39 -30.05 -14.72
CA SER A 199 -21.74 -29.76 -13.45
C SER A 199 -22.50 -28.68 -12.71
N GLU A 200 -22.52 -28.74 -11.39
CA GLU A 200 -23.02 -27.62 -10.60
C GLU A 200 -22.07 -26.45 -10.79
N SER A 201 -22.61 -25.27 -11.07
CA SER A 201 -21.80 -24.07 -11.02
C SER A 201 -21.39 -23.86 -9.56
N SER A 202 -20.10 -23.83 -9.29
CA SER A 202 -19.61 -23.10 -8.12
C SER A 202 -20.12 -21.65 -8.22
N ASN A 203 -20.28 -20.95 -7.09
CA ASN A 203 -20.70 -19.54 -7.02
C ASN A 203 -19.96 -18.64 -8.06
N VAL A 204 -18.74 -19.06 -8.43
CA VAL A 204 -17.90 -18.54 -9.53
C VAL A 204 -18.61 -18.35 -10.88
N ALA A 205 -19.50 -19.25 -11.33
CA ALA A 205 -20.07 -19.16 -12.69
C ALA A 205 -21.27 -18.19 -12.80
N GLN A 206 -22.11 -18.10 -11.76
CA GLN A 206 -23.18 -17.09 -11.66
C GLN A 206 -22.59 -15.68 -11.50
N ILE A 207 -21.46 -15.58 -10.79
CA ILE A 207 -20.72 -14.33 -10.61
C ILE A 207 -19.99 -13.93 -11.89
N SER A 208 -19.35 -14.86 -12.60
CA SER A 208 -18.75 -14.62 -13.93
C SER A 208 -19.78 -14.14 -14.96
N GLN A 209 -21.02 -14.63 -14.86
CA GLN A 209 -22.14 -14.15 -15.65
C GLN A 209 -22.56 -12.72 -15.29
N THR A 210 -22.69 -12.40 -14.00
CA THR A 210 -23.01 -11.02 -13.55
C THR A 210 -21.93 -10.04 -14.01
N ILE A 211 -20.67 -10.50 -13.98
CA ILE A 211 -19.52 -9.75 -14.48
C ILE A 211 -19.62 -9.53 -15.99
N ALA A 212 -19.96 -10.56 -16.76
CA ALA A 212 -20.05 -10.49 -18.22
C ALA A 212 -21.25 -9.66 -18.74
N GLU A 213 -22.42 -9.82 -18.10
CA GLU A 213 -23.62 -9.03 -18.38
C GLU A 213 -23.36 -7.53 -18.16
N LYS A 214 -22.76 -7.15 -17.02
CA LYS A 214 -22.39 -5.75 -16.73
C LYS A 214 -21.30 -5.23 -17.67
N MET A 215 -20.33 -6.07 -18.07
CA MET A 215 -19.30 -5.72 -19.06
C MET A 215 -19.87 -5.49 -20.47
N SER A 216 -21.04 -6.06 -20.78
CA SER A 216 -21.75 -5.82 -22.04
C SER A 216 -22.54 -4.50 -22.03
N GLU A 217 -23.15 -4.14 -20.89
CA GLU A 217 -23.86 -2.87 -20.68
C GLU A 217 -22.91 -1.66 -20.77
N ILE A 218 -21.67 -1.81 -20.27
CA ILE A 218 -20.58 -0.81 -20.37
C ILE A 218 -20.25 -0.43 -21.83
N ARG A 219 -20.49 -1.33 -22.80
CA ARG A 219 -20.11 -1.10 -24.21
C ARG A 219 -21.17 -0.35 -25.03
N THR A 220 -22.34 -0.07 -24.46
CA THR A 220 -23.47 0.54 -25.16
C THR A 220 -23.82 1.89 -24.52
N ASP A 221 -23.37 2.99 -25.14
CA ASP A 221 -23.85 4.39 -24.99
C ASP A 221 -24.13 4.93 -23.56
N GLY A 222 -23.58 4.31 -22.50
CA GLY A 222 -23.73 4.77 -21.12
C GLY A 222 -22.93 6.05 -20.87
N GLN A 223 -23.45 6.94 -20.02
CA GLN A 223 -22.68 8.11 -19.56
C GLN A 223 -21.47 7.59 -18.75
N TYR A 224 -20.33 8.29 -18.76
CA TYR A 224 -19.09 7.83 -18.10
C TYR A 224 -19.30 7.33 -16.65
N PHE A 225 -20.23 7.95 -15.92
CA PHE A 225 -20.54 7.58 -14.53
C PHE A 225 -21.30 6.27 -14.38
N ASP A 226 -21.98 5.78 -15.42
CA ASP A 226 -22.60 4.45 -15.45
C ASP A 226 -21.51 3.37 -15.53
N VAL A 227 -20.47 3.63 -16.32
CA VAL A 227 -19.29 2.76 -16.40
C VAL A 227 -18.55 2.71 -15.06
N TRP A 228 -18.43 3.85 -14.37
CA TRP A 228 -17.85 3.91 -13.04
C TRP A 228 -18.60 3.05 -12.01
N ASP A 229 -19.93 3.11 -11.99
CA ASP A 229 -20.76 2.30 -11.09
C ASP A 229 -20.62 0.82 -11.38
N ALA A 230 -20.63 0.46 -12.67
CA ALA A 230 -20.44 -0.92 -13.09
C ALA A 230 -19.08 -1.46 -12.61
N TYR A 231 -17.98 -0.70 -12.76
CA TYR A 231 -16.67 -1.11 -12.24
C TYR A 231 -16.62 -1.27 -10.72
N ASN A 232 -17.22 -0.34 -9.97
CA ASN A 232 -17.26 -0.43 -8.51
C ASN A 232 -18.04 -1.67 -8.04
N GLU A 233 -19.15 -1.97 -8.70
CA GLU A 233 -19.88 -3.19 -8.44
C GLU A 233 -19.05 -4.44 -8.74
N LEU A 234 -18.37 -4.49 -9.90
CA LEU A 234 -17.55 -5.64 -10.28
C LEU A 234 -16.47 -5.92 -9.23
N ASP A 235 -15.77 -4.89 -8.77
CA ASP A 235 -14.78 -5.02 -7.69
C ASP A 235 -15.42 -5.54 -6.39
N ARG A 236 -16.64 -5.06 -6.05
CA ARG A 236 -17.38 -5.56 -4.89
C ARG A 236 -17.68 -7.05 -5.01
N ILE A 237 -18.16 -7.49 -6.17
CA ILE A 237 -18.45 -8.88 -6.48
C ILE A 237 -17.17 -9.74 -6.37
N PHE A 238 -16.03 -9.27 -6.89
CA PHE A 238 -14.76 -9.98 -6.76
C PHE A 238 -14.28 -10.10 -5.31
N ALA A 239 -14.44 -9.07 -4.49
CA ALA A 239 -14.10 -9.14 -3.07
C ALA A 239 -14.93 -10.21 -2.34
N TYR A 240 -16.23 -10.32 -2.65
CA TYR A 240 -17.07 -11.38 -2.11
C TYR A 240 -16.65 -12.77 -2.55
N GLN A 241 -16.32 -12.93 -3.84
CA GLN A 241 -15.84 -14.20 -4.38
C GLN A 241 -14.64 -14.73 -3.58
N GLN A 242 -13.73 -13.85 -3.16
CA GLN A 242 -12.59 -14.25 -2.34
C GLN A 242 -13.01 -14.75 -0.96
N VAL A 243 -14.02 -14.18 -0.33
CA VAL A 243 -14.51 -14.68 0.96
C VAL A 243 -15.16 -16.05 0.80
N VAL A 244 -16.01 -16.21 -0.22
CA VAL A 244 -16.74 -17.45 -0.50
C VAL A 244 -15.78 -18.58 -0.88
N ASP A 245 -14.83 -18.34 -1.78
CA ASP A 245 -13.89 -19.35 -2.26
C ASP A 245 -12.94 -19.85 -1.17
N ASN A 246 -12.57 -18.97 -0.24
CA ASN A 246 -11.66 -19.29 0.86
C ASN A 246 -12.39 -19.67 2.15
N GLY A 247 -13.72 -19.54 2.14
CA GLY A 247 -14.65 -19.82 3.22
C GLY A 247 -14.48 -18.97 4.48
N ILE A 248 -15.28 -19.31 5.50
CA ILE A 248 -15.37 -18.59 6.76
C ILE A 248 -15.15 -19.60 7.90
N LEU A 249 -14.34 -19.23 8.88
CA LEU A 249 -14.05 -20.05 10.06
C LEU A 249 -14.61 -19.39 11.32
N GLU A 250 -15.45 -20.08 12.07
CA GLU A 250 -15.86 -19.65 13.40
C GLU A 250 -14.71 -19.88 14.40
N TYR A 251 -14.45 -18.87 15.23
CA TYR A 251 -13.49 -18.95 16.32
C TYR A 251 -14.14 -18.64 17.67
N SER A 252 -13.74 -19.41 18.68
CA SER A 252 -14.30 -19.32 20.03
C SER A 252 -13.45 -18.48 20.97
N SER A 253 -12.15 -18.38 20.69
CA SER A 253 -11.21 -17.57 21.48
C SER A 253 -9.99 -17.14 20.63
N TYR A 254 -9.27 -16.14 21.11
CA TYR A 254 -7.97 -15.76 20.57
C TYR A 254 -6.99 -15.34 21.66
N ASN A 255 -5.70 -15.53 21.40
CA ASN A 255 -4.59 -14.98 22.18
C ASN A 255 -3.68 -14.16 21.27
N CYS A 256 -2.99 -13.18 21.84
CA CYS A 256 -1.99 -12.37 21.14
C CYS A 256 -0.70 -12.38 21.94
N GLU A 257 0.41 -12.64 21.26
CA GLU A 257 1.75 -12.57 21.82
C GLU A 257 2.59 -11.54 21.03
N LEU A 258 3.34 -10.71 21.76
CA LEU A 258 4.30 -9.80 21.15
C LEU A 258 5.66 -10.48 21.13
N THR A 259 6.16 -10.80 19.93
CA THR A 259 7.54 -11.24 19.69
C THR A 259 8.30 -10.08 19.04
N ASP A 260 8.83 -10.26 17.84
CA ASP A 260 9.30 -9.15 16.99
C ASP A 260 8.13 -8.45 16.27
N VAL A 261 6.99 -9.14 16.18
CA VAL A 261 5.72 -8.71 15.59
C VAL A 261 4.56 -9.25 16.43
N PHE A 262 3.36 -8.70 16.26
CA PHE A 262 2.17 -9.23 16.93
C PHE A 262 1.70 -10.52 16.24
N GLU A 263 1.76 -11.65 16.95
CA GLU A 263 1.23 -12.93 16.49
C GLU A 263 -0.08 -13.25 17.22
N TYR A 264 -1.14 -13.44 16.45
CA TYR A 264 -2.47 -13.81 16.94
C TYR A 264 -2.71 -15.31 16.70
N SER A 265 -3.15 -16.01 17.74
CA SER A 265 -3.55 -17.41 17.67
C SER A 265 -5.03 -17.55 17.99
N PHE A 266 -5.79 -18.17 17.08
CA PHE A 266 -7.24 -18.32 17.18
C PHE A 266 -7.61 -19.78 17.33
N GLU A 267 -8.48 -20.09 18.29
CA GLU A 267 -9.05 -21.43 18.46
C GLU A 267 -10.32 -21.56 17.60
N VAL A 268 -10.29 -22.48 16.64
CA VAL A 268 -11.35 -22.71 15.65
C VAL A 268 -11.96 -24.10 15.78
N ASP A 269 -13.26 -24.23 15.51
CA ASP A 269 -14.01 -25.45 15.81
C ASP A 269 -13.71 -26.62 14.84
N GLU A 270 -13.58 -26.36 13.53
CA GLU A 270 -13.21 -27.38 12.53
C GLU A 270 -12.42 -26.79 11.35
N THR A 271 -11.29 -27.42 10.97
CA THR A 271 -10.40 -26.98 9.89
C THR A 271 -10.48 -27.85 8.62
N LYS A 272 -11.42 -28.81 8.56
CA LYS A 272 -11.45 -29.80 7.47
C LYS A 272 -11.86 -29.19 6.14
N GLY A 273 -10.93 -29.19 5.19
CA GLY A 273 -11.17 -28.83 3.79
C GLY A 273 -11.09 -27.33 3.48
N LEU A 274 -10.88 -26.49 4.50
CA LEU A 274 -10.85 -25.04 4.38
C LEU A 274 -9.48 -24.53 4.86
N VAL A 275 -8.68 -23.97 3.96
CA VAL A 275 -7.37 -23.40 4.30
C VAL A 275 -7.21 -22.08 3.57
N PHE A 276 -7.09 -20.98 4.32
CA PHE A 276 -6.74 -19.69 3.74
C PHE A 276 -5.41 -19.79 2.98
N PRO A 277 -5.29 -19.20 1.78
CA PRO A 277 -4.04 -19.20 1.04
C PRO A 277 -2.92 -18.57 1.86
N GLU A 278 -1.72 -19.15 1.80
CA GLU A 278 -0.55 -18.57 2.47
C GLU A 278 -0.32 -17.13 1.98
N GLY A 279 -0.12 -16.20 2.92
CA GLY A 279 0.07 -14.78 2.59
C GLY A 279 -1.23 -13.98 2.41
N SER A 280 -2.40 -14.61 2.52
CA SER A 280 -3.68 -13.89 2.54
C SER A 280 -3.81 -13.01 3.78
N ILE A 281 -4.46 -11.85 3.62
CA ILE A 281 -4.79 -10.96 4.74
C ILE A 281 -6.12 -11.42 5.32
N ILE A 282 -6.17 -11.61 6.63
CA ILE A 282 -7.36 -12.10 7.34
C ILE A 282 -7.99 -10.97 8.15
N ALA A 283 -9.32 -10.93 8.15
CA ALA A 283 -10.13 -10.10 9.00
C ALA A 283 -11.00 -10.95 9.92
N CYS A 284 -11.50 -10.33 11.00
CA CYS A 284 -12.55 -10.91 11.82
C CYS A 284 -13.73 -9.98 12.00
N THR A 285 -14.88 -10.57 12.31
CA THR A 285 -16.09 -9.86 12.73
C THR A 285 -16.90 -10.73 13.69
N GLU A 286 -17.72 -10.11 14.52
CA GLU A 286 -18.74 -10.80 15.33
C GLU A 286 -20.13 -10.77 14.68
N ASP A 287 -20.25 -10.15 13.51
CA ASP A 287 -21.51 -10.01 12.77
C ASP A 287 -21.84 -11.29 12.00
N ASP A 288 -23.00 -11.88 12.30
CA ASP A 288 -23.51 -13.09 11.64
C ASP A 288 -23.83 -12.85 10.17
N ASP A 289 -24.02 -11.59 9.74
CA ASP A 289 -24.27 -11.24 8.33
C ASP A 289 -23.14 -11.75 7.42
N VAL A 290 -21.93 -11.97 7.92
CA VAL A 290 -20.83 -12.57 7.16
C VAL A 290 -21.13 -13.98 6.65
N LEU A 291 -22.03 -14.73 7.29
CA LEU A 291 -22.41 -16.08 6.87
C LEU A 291 -23.34 -16.08 5.64
N ASP A 292 -24.07 -14.98 5.43
CA ASP A 292 -25.01 -14.82 4.32
C ASP A 292 -24.38 -14.10 3.10
N MET A 293 -23.03 -14.10 3.00
CA MET A 293 -22.25 -13.38 1.98
C MET A 293 -22.63 -13.70 0.53
N ASP A 294 -23.10 -14.93 0.27
CA ASP A 294 -23.61 -15.35 -1.05
C ASP A 294 -24.86 -14.57 -1.51
N SER A 295 -25.54 -13.88 -0.59
CA SER A 295 -26.79 -13.16 -0.84
C SER A 295 -26.66 -11.63 -0.88
N PHE A 296 -25.46 -11.06 -0.68
CA PHE A 296 -25.25 -9.61 -0.64
C PHE A 296 -25.45 -8.97 -2.02
N LYS A 297 -26.70 -8.59 -2.29
CA LYS A 297 -27.07 -7.75 -3.45
C LYS A 297 -27.06 -6.26 -3.13
N ASP A 298 -26.87 -5.88 -1.87
CA ASP A 298 -27.03 -4.51 -1.36
C ASP A 298 -25.69 -3.92 -0.92
N GLU A 299 -25.33 -2.78 -1.52
CA GLU A 299 -24.10 -2.03 -1.24
C GLU A 299 -24.02 -1.50 0.20
N GLN A 300 -25.17 -1.19 0.82
CA GLN A 300 -25.19 -0.63 2.17
C GLN A 300 -24.73 -1.65 3.22
N ARG A 301 -25.11 -2.92 3.05
CA ARG A 301 -24.70 -3.99 3.97
C ARG A 301 -23.19 -4.24 3.93
N TYR A 302 -22.58 -4.10 2.76
CA TYR A 302 -21.12 -4.22 2.60
C TYR A 302 -20.34 -3.20 3.44
N GLN A 303 -20.84 -1.98 3.51
CA GLN A 303 -20.20 -0.91 4.30
C GLN A 303 -20.49 -1.01 5.80
N GLN A 304 -21.55 -1.74 6.18
CA GLN A 304 -21.98 -1.92 7.56
C GLN A 304 -21.32 -3.12 8.24
N LEU A 305 -20.72 -4.04 7.48
CA LEU A 305 -19.99 -5.16 8.06
C LEU A 305 -18.79 -4.64 8.88
N HIS A 306 -18.92 -4.69 10.20
CA HIS A 306 -17.90 -4.22 11.13
C HIS A 306 -16.77 -5.25 11.24
N ALA A 307 -15.92 -5.28 10.22
CA ALA A 307 -14.77 -6.17 10.14
C ALA A 307 -13.47 -5.46 10.51
N VAL A 308 -12.64 -6.14 11.30
CA VAL A 308 -11.30 -5.65 11.71
C VAL A 308 -10.24 -6.48 11.01
N THR A 309 -9.32 -5.83 10.30
CA THR A 309 -8.19 -6.52 9.67
C THR A 309 -7.17 -6.94 10.73
N ILE A 310 -6.86 -8.23 10.81
CA ILE A 310 -5.95 -8.80 11.81
C ILE A 310 -4.51 -8.74 11.29
N GLY A 311 -4.22 -9.42 10.18
CA GLY A 311 -2.86 -9.58 9.68
C GLY A 311 -2.77 -10.64 8.59
N THR A 312 -1.56 -11.09 8.30
CA THR A 312 -1.27 -12.10 7.27
C THR A 312 -1.34 -13.50 7.83
N PHE A 313 -2.14 -14.37 7.19
CA PHE A 313 -2.20 -15.79 7.53
C PHE A 313 -0.84 -16.48 7.31
N LYS A 314 -0.42 -17.27 8.31
CA LYS A 314 0.84 -18.02 8.27
C LYS A 314 0.64 -19.52 8.22
N ARG A 315 -0.06 -20.07 9.22
CA ARG A 315 -0.12 -21.52 9.41
C ARG A 315 -1.30 -21.93 10.29
N ILE A 316 -1.63 -23.21 10.22
CA ILE A 316 -2.59 -23.90 11.08
C ILE A 316 -1.86 -25.03 11.78
N VAL A 317 -2.05 -25.18 13.10
CA VAL A 317 -1.57 -26.34 13.86
C VAL A 317 -2.73 -26.90 14.67
N GLY A 318 -3.24 -28.07 14.26
CA GLY A 318 -4.46 -28.63 14.83
C GLY A 318 -5.66 -27.72 14.55
N ASN A 319 -6.29 -27.24 15.63
CA ASN A 319 -7.43 -26.32 15.60
C ASN A 319 -7.01 -24.88 15.95
N ILE A 320 -5.72 -24.54 15.83
CA ILE A 320 -5.20 -23.21 16.12
C ILE A 320 -4.69 -22.55 14.84
N LEU A 321 -5.26 -21.40 14.51
CA LEU A 321 -4.89 -20.57 13.37
C LEU A 321 -3.92 -19.47 13.80
N TYR A 322 -2.78 -19.33 13.10
CA TYR A 322 -1.77 -18.31 13.39
C TYR A 322 -1.76 -17.22 12.30
N ILE A 323 -1.94 -15.98 12.74
CA ILE A 323 -1.97 -14.77 11.89
C ILE A 323 -0.96 -13.77 12.45
N THR A 324 -0.11 -13.21 11.59
CA THR A 324 0.91 -12.26 11.98
C THR A 324 0.59 -10.86 11.47
N ASP A 325 0.59 -9.88 12.35
CA ASP A 325 0.49 -8.47 12.00
C ASP A 325 1.89 -7.84 11.91
N PHE A 326 2.36 -7.64 10.68
CA PHE A 326 3.67 -7.03 10.40
C PHE A 326 3.66 -5.50 10.52
N ASP A 327 2.48 -4.88 10.42
CA ASP A 327 2.35 -3.42 10.28
C ASP A 327 1.83 -2.76 11.57
N GLY A 328 1.30 -3.54 12.51
CA GLY A 328 0.69 -3.06 13.75
C GLY A 328 1.70 -2.44 14.71
N SER A 329 1.51 -1.17 15.07
CA SER A 329 2.26 -0.48 16.13
C SER A 329 1.75 -0.79 17.54
N SER A 330 0.61 -1.46 17.65
CA SER A 330 -0.05 -1.80 18.91
C SER A 330 -0.96 -3.01 18.73
N GLN A 331 -1.24 -3.72 19.82
CA GLN A 331 -2.20 -4.82 19.84
C GLN A 331 -3.59 -4.32 19.40
N LYS A 332 -4.23 -5.06 18.49
CA LYS A 332 -5.57 -4.76 17.97
C LYS A 332 -6.64 -5.23 18.95
N ASN A 333 -7.70 -4.44 19.07
CA ASN A 333 -8.90 -4.83 19.80
C ASN A 333 -9.80 -5.66 18.87
N LEU A 334 -9.82 -6.98 19.08
CA LEU A 334 -10.57 -7.93 18.27
C LEU A 334 -11.75 -8.50 19.09
N PRO A 335 -12.85 -8.91 18.45
CA PRO A 335 -13.91 -9.63 19.16
C PRO A 335 -13.38 -10.92 19.78
N HIS A 336 -13.82 -11.26 21.00
CA HIS A 336 -13.35 -12.46 21.70
C HIS A 336 -13.75 -13.77 21.00
N LYS A 337 -14.86 -13.76 20.26
CA LYS A 337 -15.36 -14.84 19.43
C LYS A 337 -16.01 -14.25 18.17
N GLY A 338 -16.14 -15.03 17.12
CA GLY A 338 -16.77 -14.58 15.88
C GLY A 338 -16.28 -15.38 14.68
N TYR A 339 -16.13 -14.71 13.55
CA TYR A 339 -15.78 -15.33 12.28
C TYR A 339 -14.47 -14.75 11.70
N LEU A 340 -13.65 -15.62 11.11
CA LEU A 340 -12.43 -15.31 10.38
C LEU A 340 -12.65 -15.54 8.89
N PHE A 341 -12.16 -14.62 8.06
CA PHE A 341 -12.29 -14.69 6.61
C PHE A 341 -11.23 -13.83 5.91
N VAL A 342 -11.05 -14.03 4.60
CA VAL A 342 -10.14 -13.20 3.80
C VAL A 342 -10.63 -11.75 3.80
N SER A 343 -9.76 -10.81 4.17
CA SER A 343 -10.14 -9.43 4.43
C SER A 343 -10.66 -8.71 3.18
N ILE A 344 -11.89 -8.19 3.28
CA ILE A 344 -12.52 -7.29 2.30
C ILE A 344 -12.46 -5.82 2.73
N VAL A 345 -11.90 -5.53 3.90
CA VAL A 345 -11.90 -4.18 4.50
C VAL A 345 -11.19 -3.18 3.58
N GLY A 346 -10.08 -3.59 2.97
CA GLY A 346 -9.35 -2.76 2.02
C GLY A 346 -10.16 -2.41 0.77
N ASP A 347 -10.90 -3.38 0.24
CA ASP A 347 -11.79 -3.19 -0.90
C ASP A 347 -12.96 -2.27 -0.56
N ALA A 348 -13.58 -2.46 0.61
CA ALA A 348 -14.64 -1.60 1.12
C ALA A 348 -14.20 -0.14 1.24
N VAL A 349 -13.03 0.11 1.85
CA VAL A 349 -12.46 1.47 1.96
C VAL A 349 -12.19 2.06 0.58
N ARG A 350 -11.65 1.28 -0.36
CA ARG A 350 -11.33 1.72 -1.72
C ARG A 350 -12.60 2.06 -2.51
N ILE A 351 -13.65 1.25 -2.40
CA ILE A 351 -14.96 1.51 -3.05
C ILE A 351 -15.62 2.75 -2.44
N ALA A 352 -15.65 2.86 -1.10
CA ALA A 352 -16.21 4.03 -0.41
C ALA A 352 -15.50 5.34 -0.82
N ARG A 353 -14.17 5.34 -0.89
CA ARG A 353 -13.39 6.51 -1.37
C ARG A 353 -13.76 6.89 -2.81
N ARG A 354 -13.94 5.91 -3.70
CA ARG A 354 -14.37 6.15 -5.09
C ARG A 354 -15.79 6.73 -5.16
N ASN A 355 -16.72 6.20 -4.36
CA ASN A 355 -18.09 6.71 -4.31
C ASN A 355 -18.13 8.14 -3.79
N ASN A 356 -17.41 8.45 -2.70
CA ASN A 356 -17.31 9.81 -2.18
C ASN A 356 -16.74 10.79 -3.23
N ALA A 357 -15.66 10.39 -3.92
CA ALA A 357 -15.08 11.21 -4.99
C ALA A 357 -16.08 11.42 -6.15
N LYS A 358 -16.82 10.39 -6.54
CA LYS A 358 -17.89 10.50 -7.55
C LYS A 358 -18.97 11.49 -7.11
N GLU A 359 -19.45 11.40 -5.86
CA GLU A 359 -20.45 12.32 -5.33
C GLU A 359 -19.96 13.77 -5.33
N GLU A 360 -18.70 14.02 -4.92
CA GLU A 360 -18.09 15.35 -4.95
C GLU A 360 -18.02 15.93 -6.38
N ILE A 361 -17.66 15.09 -7.36
CA ILE A 361 -17.61 15.48 -8.78
C ILE A 361 -19.01 15.84 -9.29
N LEU A 362 -20.02 15.01 -8.98
CA LEU A 362 -21.40 15.22 -9.44
C LEU A 362 -22.08 16.43 -8.76
N ARG A 363 -21.74 16.71 -7.50
CA ARG A 363 -22.23 17.90 -6.77
C ARG A 363 -21.55 19.20 -7.21
N GLY A 364 -20.41 19.11 -7.91
CA GLY A 364 -19.59 20.25 -8.27
C GLY A 364 -18.72 20.78 -7.11
N ASP A 365 -18.54 19.97 -6.07
CA ASP A 365 -17.72 20.28 -4.90
C ASP A 365 -16.22 20.01 -5.15
N ALA A 366 -15.90 19.31 -6.24
CA ALA A 366 -14.53 19.05 -6.66
C ALA A 366 -13.76 20.37 -6.95
N PRO A 367 -12.46 20.46 -6.61
CA PRO A 367 -11.66 21.66 -6.88
C PRO A 367 -11.66 22.09 -8.35
N ILE A 368 -11.77 21.13 -9.28
CA ILE A 368 -12.01 21.38 -10.70
C ILE A 368 -13.53 21.48 -10.90
N ARG A 369 -14.04 22.71 -10.99
CA ARG A 369 -15.49 23.02 -10.92
C ARG A 369 -16.36 22.30 -11.95
N ASN A 370 -15.85 22.07 -13.16
CA ASN A 370 -16.60 21.44 -14.26
C ASN A 370 -16.07 20.04 -14.61
N LEU A 371 -15.43 19.35 -13.67
CA LEU A 371 -14.79 18.05 -13.93
C LEU A 371 -15.77 17.01 -14.48
N ALA A 372 -17.03 17.01 -14.01
CA ALA A 372 -18.06 16.13 -14.54
C ALA A 372 -18.26 16.32 -16.06
N SER A 373 -18.42 17.56 -16.51
CA SER A 373 -18.60 17.92 -17.94
C SER A 373 -17.36 17.70 -18.78
N ILE A 374 -16.16 17.92 -18.22
CA ILE A 374 -14.90 17.64 -18.90
C ILE A 374 -14.79 16.13 -19.20
N ILE A 375 -15.16 15.29 -18.23
CA ILE A 375 -15.07 13.84 -18.36
C ILE A 375 -16.21 13.26 -19.22
N SER A 376 -17.44 13.75 -19.08
CA SER A 376 -18.61 13.22 -19.81
C SER A 376 -18.64 13.68 -21.27
N ASP A 377 -18.40 14.97 -21.52
CA ASP A 377 -18.69 15.62 -22.81
C ASP A 377 -17.43 16.19 -23.48
N GLY A 378 -16.27 16.11 -22.82
CA GLY A 378 -15.00 16.64 -23.35
C GLY A 378 -14.98 18.17 -23.49
N ILE A 379 -15.84 18.87 -22.75
CA ILE A 379 -15.98 20.33 -22.86
C ILE A 379 -14.99 21.00 -21.90
N GLY A 380 -13.87 21.48 -22.43
CA GLY A 380 -12.95 22.35 -21.69
C GLY A 380 -13.59 23.70 -21.40
N THR A 381 -13.58 24.14 -20.14
CA THR A 381 -14.31 25.36 -19.72
C THR A 381 -13.40 26.55 -19.43
N ASP A 382 -12.11 26.29 -19.22
CA ASP A 382 -11.18 27.29 -18.73
C ASP A 382 -10.23 27.74 -19.86
N GLN A 383 -9.93 29.03 -19.91
CA GLN A 383 -8.95 29.58 -20.85
C GLN A 383 -7.71 30.06 -20.09
N GLN A 384 -6.53 29.70 -20.59
CA GLN A 384 -5.26 30.16 -20.05
C GLN A 384 -4.71 31.29 -20.92
N ASP A 385 -4.62 32.50 -20.36
CA ASP A 385 -4.20 33.70 -21.11
C ASP A 385 -2.69 33.77 -21.39
N ARG A 386 -1.87 32.87 -20.81
CA ARG A 386 -0.40 32.93 -20.92
C ARG A 386 0.21 31.58 -21.20
N LYS A 387 1.13 31.58 -22.18
CA LYS A 387 1.90 30.40 -22.61
C LYS A 387 3.28 30.36 -21.95
N GLU A 388 3.50 29.34 -21.13
CA GLU A 388 4.79 29.00 -20.56
C GLU A 388 5.64 28.18 -21.55
N LYS A 389 6.96 28.38 -21.51
CA LYS A 389 7.90 27.59 -22.31
C LYS A 389 8.02 26.19 -21.75
N ALA A 390 8.05 25.19 -22.63
CA ALA A 390 8.26 23.80 -22.24
C ALA A 390 9.63 23.60 -21.59
N ILE A 391 10.70 23.94 -22.31
CA ILE A 391 12.09 23.79 -21.86
C ILE A 391 12.70 25.15 -21.50
N THR A 392 13.36 25.20 -20.34
CA THR A 392 14.05 26.38 -19.80
C THR A 392 15.50 26.02 -19.47
N SER A 393 16.38 27.04 -19.37
CA SER A 393 17.78 26.82 -18.99
C SER A 393 17.89 26.18 -17.60
N GLU A 394 17.01 26.57 -16.67
CA GLU A 394 16.94 26.00 -15.31
C GLU A 394 16.55 24.52 -15.32
N LEU A 395 15.58 24.12 -16.17
CA LEU A 395 15.24 22.72 -16.37
C LEU A 395 16.45 21.92 -16.90
N LEU A 396 17.17 22.45 -17.89
CA LEU A 396 18.33 21.77 -18.48
C LEU A 396 19.47 21.57 -17.48
N THR A 397 19.62 22.46 -16.49
CA THR A 397 20.57 22.27 -15.39
C THR A 397 20.19 21.10 -14.48
N LYS A 398 18.90 20.82 -14.27
CA LYS A 398 18.45 19.66 -13.48
C LYS A 398 18.57 18.33 -14.23
N PHE A 399 18.62 18.36 -15.56
CA PHE A 399 18.67 17.18 -16.43
C PHE A 399 19.97 17.17 -17.25
N GLU A 400 21.11 17.32 -16.58
CA GLU A 400 22.42 17.34 -17.24
C GLU A 400 22.58 16.08 -18.10
N GLN A 401 23.03 16.27 -19.34
CA GLN A 401 23.25 15.20 -20.35
C GLN A 401 21.98 14.57 -20.95
N TYR A 402 20.78 14.94 -20.51
CA TYR A 402 19.52 14.48 -21.12
C TYR A 402 19.04 15.46 -22.21
N HIS A 403 18.69 14.91 -23.37
CA HIS A 403 18.14 15.69 -24.47
C HIS A 403 16.68 15.31 -24.66
N PHE A 404 15.77 16.26 -24.41
CA PHE A 404 14.35 16.08 -24.68
C PHE A 404 14.12 16.04 -26.20
N ASN A 405 13.37 15.05 -26.67
CA ASN A 405 12.98 14.99 -28.08
C ASN A 405 11.77 15.93 -28.33
N PRO A 406 11.46 16.26 -29.60
CA PRO A 406 10.37 17.18 -29.92
C PRO A 406 9.02 16.76 -29.34
N GLU A 407 8.71 15.47 -29.29
CA GLU A 407 7.46 14.94 -28.73
C GLU A 407 7.37 15.11 -27.21
N GLN A 408 8.49 14.97 -26.50
CA GLN A 408 8.58 15.22 -25.06
C GLN A 408 8.48 16.71 -24.76
N GLU A 409 9.13 17.56 -25.56
CA GLU A 409 9.01 19.02 -25.44
C GLU A 409 7.56 19.47 -25.65
N ASP A 410 6.89 18.93 -26.67
CA ASP A 410 5.48 19.21 -26.94
C ASP A 410 4.59 18.72 -25.79
N ALA A 411 4.81 17.50 -25.29
CA ALA A 411 4.06 16.98 -24.14
C ALA A 411 4.21 17.86 -22.88
N ILE A 412 5.44 18.32 -22.58
CA ILE A 412 5.69 19.25 -21.47
C ILE A 412 4.99 20.58 -21.72
N GLY A 413 5.07 21.09 -22.96
CA GLY A 413 4.42 22.33 -23.38
C GLY A 413 2.91 22.27 -23.25
N VAL A 414 2.27 21.20 -23.72
CA VAL A 414 0.82 21.00 -23.62
C VAL A 414 0.40 20.95 -22.16
N ALA A 415 1.06 20.14 -21.32
CA ALA A 415 0.65 19.98 -19.93
C ALA A 415 0.85 21.25 -19.05
N LEU A 416 1.81 22.12 -19.36
CA LEU A 416 1.98 23.40 -18.65
C LEU A 416 0.96 24.47 -19.07
N ASN A 417 0.42 24.35 -20.28
CA ASN A 417 -0.41 25.36 -20.93
C ASN A 417 -1.88 24.94 -21.07
N THR A 418 -2.25 23.80 -20.48
CA THR A 418 -3.62 23.32 -20.39
C THR A 418 -4.16 23.67 -19.00
N PRO A 419 -5.23 24.48 -18.89
CA PRO A 419 -5.71 24.98 -17.59
C PRO A 419 -6.43 23.93 -16.75
N ASP A 420 -6.94 22.87 -17.38
CA ASP A 420 -7.77 21.83 -16.78
C ASP A 420 -7.08 20.46 -16.78
N VAL A 421 -7.19 19.70 -17.88
CA VAL A 421 -6.75 18.30 -17.96
C VAL A 421 -5.95 18.07 -19.25
N ALA A 422 -4.69 17.70 -19.11
CA ALA A 422 -3.84 17.26 -20.21
C ALA A 422 -3.67 15.74 -20.20
N LEU A 423 -3.91 15.10 -21.35
CA LEU A 423 -3.64 13.67 -21.54
C LEU A 423 -2.35 13.47 -22.36
N ILE A 424 -1.33 12.87 -21.75
CA ILE A 424 -0.07 12.54 -22.41
C ILE A 424 0.00 11.03 -22.65
N LEU A 425 0.08 10.61 -23.91
CA LEU A 425 0.24 9.20 -24.27
C LEU A 425 1.73 8.86 -24.41
N GLY A 426 2.22 7.95 -23.56
CA GLY A 426 3.59 7.45 -23.64
C GLY A 426 3.66 5.94 -23.85
N PRO A 427 3.94 5.44 -25.07
CA PRO A 427 4.25 4.03 -25.31
C PRO A 427 5.41 3.50 -24.42
N PRO A 428 5.59 2.18 -24.30
CA PRO A 428 6.74 1.62 -23.60
C PRO A 428 8.08 2.16 -24.15
N GLY A 429 9.00 2.56 -23.26
CA GLY A 429 10.33 3.05 -23.65
C GLY A 429 10.45 4.53 -24.04
N THR A 430 9.36 5.32 -24.07
CA THR A 430 9.41 6.73 -24.54
C THR A 430 9.86 7.76 -23.49
N GLY A 431 10.39 7.32 -22.35
CA GLY A 431 10.85 8.22 -21.30
C GLY A 431 9.73 8.92 -20.50
N LYS A 432 8.55 8.28 -20.37
CA LYS A 432 7.41 8.80 -19.56
C LYS A 432 7.82 9.35 -18.21
N THR A 433 8.62 8.60 -17.45
CA THR A 433 9.10 9.01 -16.13
C THR A 433 9.89 10.31 -16.21
N THR A 434 10.77 10.45 -17.20
CA THR A 434 11.56 11.67 -17.41
C THR A 434 10.67 12.87 -17.72
N VAL A 435 9.63 12.69 -18.55
CA VAL A 435 8.64 13.76 -18.84
C VAL A 435 7.89 14.19 -17.58
N ILE A 436 7.48 13.23 -16.73
CA ILE A 436 6.81 13.55 -15.45
C ILE A 436 7.75 14.34 -14.54
N LYS A 437 9.01 13.91 -14.39
CA LYS A 437 10.01 14.64 -13.59
C LYS A 437 10.26 16.05 -14.12
N ALA A 438 10.32 16.21 -15.44
CA ALA A 438 10.47 17.50 -16.08
C ALA A 438 9.26 18.42 -15.84
N LEU A 439 8.05 17.87 -15.88
CA LEU A 439 6.83 18.62 -15.57
C LEU A 439 6.82 19.13 -14.13
N ILE A 440 7.17 18.28 -13.16
CA ILE A 440 7.28 18.67 -11.75
C ILE A 440 8.26 19.86 -11.63
N ALA A 441 9.47 19.73 -12.17
CA ALA A 441 10.47 20.79 -12.13
C ALA A 441 10.01 22.09 -12.80
N ARG A 442 9.28 22.00 -13.91
CA ARG A 442 8.73 23.18 -14.62
C ARG A 442 7.60 23.85 -13.84
N TYR A 443 6.74 23.08 -13.17
CA TYR A 443 5.71 23.61 -12.27
C TYR A 443 6.35 24.33 -11.08
N GLU A 444 7.38 23.74 -10.45
CA GLU A 444 8.13 24.41 -9.39
C GLU A 444 8.70 25.76 -9.85
N GLU A 445 9.40 25.78 -11.00
CA GLU A 445 9.97 27.00 -11.57
C GLU A 445 8.89 28.06 -11.85
N TYR A 446 7.75 27.65 -12.41
CA TYR A 446 6.64 28.54 -12.72
C TYR A 446 6.06 29.22 -11.47
N TYR A 447 5.83 28.46 -10.39
CA TYR A 447 5.29 29.00 -9.15
C TYR A 447 6.32 29.79 -8.34
N LYS A 448 7.61 29.39 -8.35
CA LYS A 448 8.71 30.17 -7.76
C LYS A 448 8.81 31.57 -8.37
N LYS A 449 8.56 31.70 -9.68
CA LYS A 449 8.57 32.99 -10.39
C LYS A 449 7.39 33.90 -10.04
N LYS A 450 6.27 33.37 -9.54
CA LYS A 450 5.03 34.12 -9.36
C LYS A 450 4.70 34.53 -7.91
N ASN A 451 5.25 33.90 -6.87
CA ASN A 451 4.97 34.23 -5.46
C ASN A 451 6.20 34.11 -4.54
N ASP A 452 6.35 35.08 -3.62
CA ASP A 452 7.38 35.13 -2.57
C ASP A 452 7.04 34.19 -1.39
N ARG A 453 7.30 32.87 -1.56
CA ARG A 453 7.32 31.77 -0.54
C ARG A 453 6.23 30.69 -0.62
N SER A 454 5.23 30.77 -1.48
CA SER A 454 4.22 29.70 -1.60
C SER A 454 4.59 28.68 -2.69
N ILE A 455 5.25 27.61 -2.28
CA ILE A 455 5.62 26.48 -3.14
C ILE A 455 4.35 25.66 -3.49
N PRO A 456 4.17 25.22 -4.75
CA PRO A 456 3.03 24.39 -5.12
C PRO A 456 3.15 23.00 -4.49
N ARG A 457 2.09 22.54 -3.83
CA ARG A 457 1.98 21.14 -3.40
C ARG A 457 1.55 20.32 -4.60
N ILE A 458 2.45 19.51 -5.13
CA ILE A 458 2.21 18.66 -6.29
C ILE A 458 1.90 17.24 -5.80
N LEU A 459 0.70 16.74 -6.12
CA LEU A 459 0.31 15.37 -5.83
C LEU A 459 0.63 14.49 -7.05
N VAL A 460 1.54 13.54 -6.87
CA VAL A 460 1.85 12.50 -7.88
C VAL A 460 1.21 11.19 -7.43
N THR A 461 0.38 10.60 -8.29
CA THR A 461 -0.29 9.33 -7.99
C THR A 461 -0.11 8.33 -9.13
N SER A 462 -0.17 7.05 -8.79
CA SER A 462 -0.23 5.94 -9.75
C SER A 462 -0.94 4.76 -9.10
N PHE A 463 -1.54 3.90 -9.92
CA PHE A 463 -2.19 2.68 -9.46
C PHE A 463 -1.20 1.67 -8.84
N GLN A 464 0.00 1.56 -9.41
CA GLN A 464 1.06 0.69 -8.91
C GLN A 464 2.06 1.47 -8.06
N HIS A 465 2.45 0.90 -6.91
CA HIS A 465 3.45 1.49 -6.01
C HIS A 465 4.80 1.72 -6.70
N GLU A 466 5.28 0.76 -7.51
CA GLU A 466 6.57 0.85 -8.20
C GLU A 466 6.66 2.05 -9.16
N ALA A 467 5.55 2.40 -9.82
CA ALA A 467 5.51 3.53 -10.73
C ALA A 467 5.62 4.87 -10.00
N VAL A 468 5.09 4.99 -8.78
CA VAL A 468 5.31 6.16 -7.92
C VAL A 468 6.76 6.21 -7.46
N GLU A 469 7.33 5.07 -7.03
CA GLU A 469 8.74 4.98 -6.60
C GLU A 469 9.71 5.44 -7.68
N ASN A 470 9.49 5.01 -8.93
CA ASN A 470 10.34 5.40 -10.06
C ASN A 470 10.33 6.90 -10.35
N VAL A 471 9.23 7.59 -10.01
CA VAL A 471 9.11 9.05 -10.14
C VAL A 471 9.76 9.74 -8.95
N ILE A 472 9.57 9.25 -7.73
CA ILE A 472 10.12 9.85 -6.49
C ILE A 472 11.66 9.83 -6.48
N VAL A 473 12.29 8.77 -6.98
CA VAL A 473 13.75 8.65 -6.97
C VAL A 473 14.38 9.80 -7.77
N GLY A 474 15.20 10.62 -7.12
CA GLY A 474 15.86 11.79 -7.73
C GLY A 474 14.93 12.94 -8.09
N VAL A 475 13.70 12.97 -7.57
CA VAL A 475 12.85 14.17 -7.58
C VAL A 475 12.90 14.79 -6.20
N GLU A 476 13.53 15.96 -6.14
CA GLU A 476 13.48 16.84 -4.99
C GLU A 476 12.38 17.86 -5.17
N GLY A 477 11.43 17.87 -4.23
CA GLY A 477 10.41 18.91 -4.11
C GLY A 477 10.96 20.05 -3.27
N ASN A 478 11.28 21.19 -3.87
CA ASN A 478 11.82 22.35 -3.13
C ASN A 478 13.09 22.04 -2.29
N GLY A 479 13.94 21.11 -2.76
CA GLY A 479 15.15 20.70 -2.04
C GLY A 479 14.93 19.73 -0.88
N LEU A 480 13.72 19.17 -0.76
CA LEU A 480 13.39 18.10 0.19
C LEU A 480 12.97 16.83 -0.58
N PRO A 481 13.17 15.63 0.00
CA PRO A 481 12.69 14.40 -0.57
C PRO A 481 11.16 14.35 -0.51
N CYS A 482 10.53 13.69 -1.48
CA CYS A 482 9.07 13.61 -1.56
C CYS A 482 8.48 12.81 -0.38
N ASP A 483 7.42 13.33 0.27
CA ASP A 483 6.62 12.60 1.26
C ASP A 483 5.72 11.56 0.57
N ARG A 484 6.04 10.28 0.76
CA ARG A 484 5.24 9.16 0.24
C ARG A 484 4.17 8.76 1.27
N ARG A 485 2.92 8.76 0.85
CA ARG A 485 1.81 8.18 1.62
C ARG A 485 1.42 6.80 1.06
N GLY A 486 1.63 5.75 1.85
CA GLY A 486 1.19 4.37 1.57
C GLY A 486 2.23 3.45 0.91
N GLY A 487 2.09 2.13 1.10
CA GLY A 487 3.02 1.07 0.68
C GLY A 487 3.33 0.10 1.83
N ARG A 488 3.74 -1.14 1.53
CA ARG A 488 4.23 -2.08 2.56
C ARG A 488 5.52 -1.55 3.17
N LYS A 489 5.63 -1.55 4.50
CA LYS A 489 6.90 -1.35 5.22
C LYS A 489 7.75 -2.63 5.17
N ASP A 490 7.99 -3.15 3.97
CA ASP A 490 8.97 -4.22 3.82
C ASP A 490 10.36 -3.59 4.01
N GLY A 491 11.26 -4.26 4.73
CA GLY A 491 12.60 -3.79 5.17
C GLY A 491 13.62 -3.40 4.08
N LYS A 492 13.14 -3.04 2.88
CA LYS A 492 13.85 -2.34 1.80
C LYS A 492 13.09 -1.05 1.48
N ASP A 493 12.89 -0.21 2.49
CA ASP A 493 12.15 1.03 2.33
C ASP A 493 12.91 1.98 1.39
N LYS A 494 12.54 2.00 0.11
CA LYS A 494 13.14 2.88 -0.89
C LYS A 494 12.91 4.35 -0.55
N GLN A 495 11.92 4.69 0.28
CA GLN A 495 11.75 6.03 0.80
C GLN A 495 12.89 6.38 1.77
N ALA A 496 13.19 5.48 2.71
CA ALA A 496 14.36 5.63 3.59
C ALA A 496 15.67 5.71 2.78
N GLN A 497 15.82 4.91 1.72
CA GLN A 497 16.96 5.01 0.81
C GLN A 497 17.01 6.36 0.05
N ASN A 498 15.87 6.90 -0.38
CA ASN A 498 15.81 8.18 -1.07
C ASN A 498 16.08 9.36 -0.12
N ILE A 499 15.61 9.27 1.12
CA ILE A 499 15.94 10.23 2.18
C ILE A 499 17.44 10.16 2.48
N HIS A 500 18.01 8.95 2.62
CA HIS A 500 19.44 8.76 2.86
C HIS A 500 20.30 9.27 1.69
N GLN A 501 19.91 8.97 0.45
CA GLN A 501 20.62 9.47 -0.73
C GLN A 501 20.56 11.00 -0.81
N TRP A 502 19.39 11.59 -0.53
CA TRP A 502 19.24 13.05 -0.45
C TRP A 502 20.10 13.65 0.67
N GLN A 503 20.17 12.99 1.83
CA GLN A 503 21.06 13.40 2.93
C GLN A 503 22.53 13.38 2.47
N GLU A 504 23.00 12.31 1.83
CA GLU A 504 24.37 12.20 1.32
C GLU A 504 24.68 13.27 0.25
N ASP A 505 23.77 13.49 -0.70
CA ASP A 505 23.96 14.44 -1.79
C ASP A 505 23.96 15.88 -1.25
N THR A 506 23.03 16.20 -0.35
CA THR A 506 22.93 17.50 0.33
C THR A 506 24.15 17.74 1.22
N ASP A 507 24.59 16.74 1.98
CA ASP A 507 25.81 16.78 2.79
C ASP A 507 27.04 17.05 1.94
N SER A 508 27.18 16.37 0.79
CA SER A 508 28.28 16.60 -0.13
C SER A 508 28.29 18.02 -0.71
N ILE A 509 27.12 18.53 -1.12
CA ILE A 509 26.99 19.86 -1.72
C ILE A 509 27.31 20.94 -0.69
N ILE A 510 26.67 20.85 0.48
CA ILE A 510 26.80 21.89 1.51
C ILE A 510 28.18 21.84 2.15
N SER A 511 28.76 20.66 2.38
CA SER A 511 30.15 20.54 2.86
C SER A 511 31.13 21.20 1.89
N LYS A 512 30.97 21.00 0.58
CA LYS A 512 31.80 21.70 -0.44
C LYS A 512 31.57 23.21 -0.45
N MET A 513 30.37 23.69 -0.12
CA MET A 513 30.09 25.12 0.01
C MET A 513 30.73 25.69 1.27
N ILE A 514 30.65 24.99 2.40
CA ILE A 514 31.29 25.36 3.67
C ILE A 514 32.81 25.42 3.47
N ASP A 515 33.42 24.40 2.87
CA ASP A 515 34.87 24.37 2.60
C ASP A 515 35.35 25.56 1.75
N LYS A 516 34.50 26.05 0.84
CA LYS A 516 34.80 27.23 0.02
C LYS A 516 34.63 28.54 0.77
N LEU A 517 33.64 28.63 1.64
CA LEU A 517 33.28 29.84 2.40
C LEU A 517 34.18 30.01 3.63
N ASP A 518 34.60 28.92 4.24
CA ASP A 518 35.46 28.90 5.42
C ASP A 518 36.44 27.71 5.38
N PRO A 519 37.58 27.86 4.67
CA PRO A 519 38.59 26.81 4.55
C PRO A 519 39.31 26.46 5.86
N LYS A 520 39.13 27.25 6.93
CA LYS A 520 39.84 27.09 8.21
C LYS A 520 39.04 26.31 9.25
N ALA A 521 37.75 26.09 9.05
CA ALA A 521 36.86 25.53 10.06
C ALA A 521 36.66 24.01 10.01
N GLY A 522 37.59 23.26 9.43
CA GLY A 522 37.61 21.79 9.49
C GLY A 522 37.78 21.18 10.90
N GLY A 523 37.51 21.93 11.98
CA GLY A 523 37.65 21.50 13.38
C GLY A 523 36.36 21.52 14.21
N GLU A 524 35.27 22.14 13.74
CA GLU A 524 34.14 22.52 14.62
C GLU A 524 32.99 21.49 14.67
N GLY A 525 32.82 20.63 13.65
CA GLY A 525 31.90 19.48 13.73
C GLY A 525 32.40 18.31 14.61
N ILE A 526 33.67 18.37 15.02
CA ILE A 526 34.35 17.24 15.67
C ILE A 526 33.85 17.00 17.10
N ILE A 527 33.43 18.05 17.84
CA ILE A 527 33.05 17.91 19.25
C ILE A 527 31.67 17.24 19.39
N ARG A 528 30.67 17.67 18.62
CA ARG A 528 29.32 17.05 18.63
C ARG A 528 29.34 15.60 18.13
N ASP A 529 30.05 15.33 17.04
CA ASP A 529 30.23 13.97 16.50
C ASP A 529 30.89 13.04 17.54
N LYS A 530 31.88 13.56 18.29
CA LYS A 530 32.53 12.83 19.38
C LYS A 530 31.61 12.64 20.60
N ILE A 531 30.78 13.62 20.95
CA ILE A 531 29.77 13.49 22.01
C ILE A 531 28.74 12.41 21.62
N PHE A 532 28.32 12.37 20.36
CA PHE A 532 27.39 11.35 19.85
C PHE A 532 28.01 9.96 19.86
N ALA A 533 29.24 9.81 19.35
CA ALA A 533 29.98 8.55 19.37
C ALA A 533 30.20 8.02 20.81
N TRP A 534 30.44 8.89 21.78
CA TRP A 534 30.54 8.53 23.19
C TRP A 534 29.21 8.03 23.77
N LYS A 535 28.06 8.59 23.34
CA LYS A 535 26.73 8.13 23.76
C LYS A 535 26.40 6.74 23.21
N GLU A 536 26.69 6.49 21.93
CA GLU A 536 26.47 5.19 21.27
C GLU A 536 27.34 4.07 21.87
N LYS A 537 28.55 4.39 22.33
CA LYS A 537 29.45 3.43 23.01
C LYS A 537 29.07 3.10 24.46
N GLY A 538 27.96 3.64 24.98
CA GLY A 538 27.48 3.33 26.32
C GLY A 538 27.91 4.30 27.42
N LYS A 539 28.37 5.52 27.08
CA LYS A 539 28.66 6.63 28.00
C LYS A 539 29.72 6.30 29.07
N ASP A 540 30.88 5.77 28.64
CA ASP A 540 31.99 5.48 29.55
C ASP A 540 32.46 6.74 30.30
N PRO A 541 32.50 6.75 31.66
CA PRO A 541 32.86 7.94 32.42
C PRO A 541 34.28 8.47 32.18
N GLN A 542 35.24 7.62 31.81
CA GLN A 542 36.62 8.03 31.55
C GLN A 542 36.75 8.65 30.16
N GLU A 543 36.17 8.01 29.13
CA GLU A 543 36.12 8.55 27.76
C GLU A 543 35.39 9.91 27.73
N GLY A 544 34.29 10.05 28.49
CA GLY A 544 33.55 11.31 28.59
C GLY A 544 34.33 12.44 29.27
N ILE A 545 35.22 12.11 30.20
CA ILE A 545 36.06 13.10 30.90
C ILE A 545 37.29 13.51 30.07
N GLU A 546 37.85 12.58 29.29
CA GLU A 546 38.83 12.94 28.25
C GLU A 546 38.20 13.86 27.21
N LEU A 547 36.94 13.59 26.82
CA LEU A 547 36.19 14.45 25.92
C LEU A 547 36.01 15.87 26.47
N ILE A 548 35.67 16.02 27.76
CA ILE A 548 35.55 17.34 28.43
C ILE A 548 36.89 18.09 28.40
N LYS A 549 38.01 17.40 28.64
CA LYS A 549 39.34 18.01 28.60
C LYS A 549 39.69 18.48 27.19
N GLU A 550 39.40 17.67 26.17
CA GLU A 550 39.65 18.01 24.78
C GLU A 550 38.76 19.17 24.31
N ALA A 551 37.46 19.11 24.58
CA ALA A 551 36.49 20.11 24.14
C ALA A 551 36.67 21.48 24.82
N SER A 552 37.17 21.51 26.06
CA SER A 552 37.46 22.76 26.79
C SER A 552 38.85 23.32 26.52
N ALA A 553 39.75 22.56 25.87
CA ALA A 553 41.11 22.98 25.60
C ALA A 553 41.13 24.19 24.65
N GLY A 554 41.77 25.29 25.06
CA GLY A 554 41.84 26.54 24.29
C GLY A 554 40.69 27.52 24.55
N TYR A 555 39.56 27.09 25.12
CA TYR A 555 38.39 27.94 25.40
C TYR A 555 38.23 28.30 26.89
N ARG A 556 39.06 27.74 27.79
CA ARG A 556 38.98 27.95 29.25
C ARG A 556 38.86 29.41 29.69
N LEU A 557 39.54 30.33 29.02
CA LEU A 557 39.51 31.77 29.35
C LEU A 557 38.22 32.49 28.90
N GLN A 558 37.43 31.86 28.05
CA GLN A 558 36.26 32.45 27.40
C GLN A 558 34.94 31.84 27.89
N LEU A 559 34.98 30.63 28.46
CA LEU A 559 33.85 29.98 29.12
C LEU A 559 33.47 30.67 30.44
N SER A 560 32.20 30.54 30.84
CA SER A 560 31.68 31.07 32.09
C SER A 560 32.40 30.45 33.29
N SER A 561 32.52 31.23 34.37
CA SER A 561 33.14 30.76 35.62
C SER A 561 32.37 29.58 36.23
N ALA A 562 31.05 29.56 36.10
CA ALA A 562 30.20 28.45 36.54
C ALA A 562 30.54 27.14 35.78
N LEU A 563 30.67 27.20 34.46
CA LEU A 563 30.98 26.04 33.63
C LEU A 563 32.43 25.57 33.81
N ASN A 564 33.39 26.50 33.91
CA ASN A 564 34.78 26.16 34.23
C ASN A 564 34.89 25.45 35.59
N ASN A 565 34.10 25.89 36.58
CA ASN A 565 34.04 25.23 37.89
C ASN A 565 33.43 23.82 37.76
N GLU A 566 32.35 23.65 36.99
CA GLU A 566 31.73 22.34 36.76
C GLU A 566 32.68 21.37 36.02
N ILE A 567 33.41 21.85 35.01
CA ILE A 567 34.46 21.09 34.30
C ILE A 567 35.54 20.64 35.28
N ASN A 568 36.02 21.55 36.11
CA ASN A 568 37.06 21.25 37.09
C ASN A 568 36.56 20.25 38.14
N GLU A 569 35.34 20.41 38.66
CA GLU A 569 34.75 19.45 39.59
C GLU A 569 34.67 18.04 39.00
N ILE A 570 34.23 17.91 37.74
CA ILE A 570 34.07 16.61 37.08
C ILE A 570 35.44 15.97 36.78
N VAL A 571 36.40 16.75 36.30
CA VAL A 571 37.76 16.28 35.99
C VAL A 571 38.54 15.89 37.25
N VAL A 572 38.41 16.66 38.34
CA VAL A 572 39.07 16.42 39.63
C VAL A 572 38.46 15.21 40.34
N ARG A 573 37.12 15.03 40.30
CA ARG A 573 36.44 13.88 40.91
C ARG A 573 36.87 12.52 40.31
N ASN A 574 37.29 12.47 39.04
CA ASN A 574 37.77 11.23 38.39
C ASN A 574 39.26 10.96 38.66
N ALA A 575 40.08 12.02 38.79
CA ALA A 575 41.49 11.88 39.15
C ALA A 575 41.72 11.22 40.52
N GLN A 576 40.73 11.25 41.43
CA GLN A 576 40.82 10.71 42.79
C GLN A 576 40.43 9.21 42.92
N GLY A 577 40.11 8.51 41.83
CA GLY A 577 39.84 7.06 41.84
C GLY A 577 41.07 6.17 42.09
N THR A 578 42.27 6.74 42.10
CA THR A 578 43.53 6.03 42.29
C THR A 578 44.41 6.74 43.33
N ALA A 579 44.38 6.19 44.54
CA ALA A 579 45.42 6.24 45.57
C ALA A 579 45.80 7.60 46.20
N SER A 580 45.69 7.58 47.54
CA SER A 580 46.51 8.31 48.52
C SER A 580 46.22 9.78 48.74
N VAL A 581 45.48 10.00 49.82
CA VAL A 581 45.33 11.20 50.64
C VAL A 581 46.57 12.13 50.59
N VAL A 582 46.41 13.27 49.93
CA VAL A 582 47.20 14.49 50.14
C VAL A 582 46.21 15.65 50.34
N ASP A 583 46.49 16.48 51.33
CA ASP A 583 45.61 17.51 51.92
C ASP A 583 45.04 18.53 50.92
N GLU A 584 43.75 18.87 51.08
CA GLU A 584 43.04 19.84 50.25
C GLU A 584 42.64 21.08 51.08
N PHE A 585 43.38 22.17 50.85
CA PHE A 585 42.91 23.55 50.96
C PHE A 585 43.55 24.32 49.81
N ASP A 586 43.17 24.02 48.57
CA ASP A 586 43.53 24.81 47.39
C ASP A 586 42.49 24.55 46.28
N LEU A 587 41.57 25.50 46.08
CA LEU A 587 40.84 25.69 44.80
C LEU A 587 41.10 27.11 44.27
N LEU A 588 42.36 27.48 44.35
CA LEU A 588 43.11 28.21 43.33
C LEU A 588 44.25 27.23 42.99
N ASP A 589 44.64 27.05 41.73
CA ASP A 589 45.77 26.17 41.37
C ASP A 589 46.94 26.40 42.35
N GLU A 590 47.75 25.38 42.68
CA GLU A 590 48.98 25.62 43.46
C GLU A 590 49.84 26.74 42.83
N GLU A 591 49.69 26.99 41.51
CA GLU A 591 50.22 28.16 40.81
C GLU A 591 49.45 29.46 41.10
N ASP A 592 48.13 29.46 41.15
CA ASP A 592 47.29 30.64 41.42
C ASP A 592 47.35 31.09 42.88
N MET A 593 47.31 30.17 43.84
CA MET A 593 47.47 30.52 45.25
C MET A 593 48.89 30.99 45.54
N LYS A 594 49.89 30.43 44.85
CA LYS A 594 51.27 30.92 44.85
C LYS A 594 51.38 32.28 44.14
N ALA A 595 50.63 32.52 43.07
CA ALA A 595 50.58 33.80 42.39
C ALA A 595 49.94 34.88 43.29
N ILE A 596 48.84 34.59 43.97
CA ILE A 596 48.19 35.49 44.93
C ILE A 596 49.11 35.77 46.12
N LYS A 597 49.75 34.74 46.69
CA LYS A 597 50.77 34.91 47.74
C LYS A 597 51.94 35.76 47.25
N ASN A 598 52.42 35.56 46.01
CA ASN A 598 53.50 36.36 45.42
C ASN A 598 53.09 37.82 45.18
N ILE A 599 51.85 38.06 44.72
CA ILE A 599 51.30 39.40 44.52
C ILE A 599 51.19 40.13 45.86
N LEU A 600 50.67 39.48 46.91
CA LEU A 600 50.51 40.06 48.25
C LEU A 600 51.86 40.30 48.96
N LEU A 601 52.83 39.38 48.83
CA LEU A 601 54.17 39.52 49.38
C LEU A 601 55.04 40.54 48.61
N GLY A 602 54.75 40.75 47.32
CA GLY A 602 55.47 41.66 46.44
C GLY A 602 55.15 43.15 46.64
N GLN A 603 54.14 43.50 47.43
CA GLN A 603 53.73 44.90 47.64
C GLN A 603 54.74 45.69 48.48
N ARG A 604 54.97 46.96 48.10
CA ARG A 604 55.87 47.88 48.81
C ARG A 604 55.11 48.62 49.90
N LEU A 605 55.56 48.48 51.15
CA LEU A 605 54.90 49.06 52.32
C LEU A 605 55.60 50.32 52.85
N THR A 606 56.71 50.74 52.25
CA THR A 606 57.41 52.00 52.56
C THR A 606 57.42 52.92 51.34
N LYS A 607 57.43 54.23 51.56
CA LYS A 607 57.38 55.22 50.47
C LYS A 607 58.61 55.16 49.58
N GLU A 608 59.78 54.95 50.19
CA GLU A 608 61.07 54.91 49.49
C GLU A 608 61.13 53.72 48.53
N ALA A 609 60.65 52.55 48.94
CA ALA A 609 60.63 51.36 48.10
C ALA A 609 59.52 51.41 47.04
N TYR A 610 58.45 52.17 47.29
CA TYR A 610 57.37 52.36 46.31
C TYR A 610 57.81 53.18 45.09
N GLN A 611 58.73 54.13 45.26
CA GLN A 611 59.23 54.97 44.16
C GLN A 611 60.03 54.18 43.10
N ASP A 612 60.47 52.96 43.41
CA ASP A 612 61.25 52.12 42.50
C ASP A 612 60.33 51.28 41.58
N ASP A 613 59.59 50.32 42.14
CA ASP A 613 58.66 49.46 41.37
C ASP A 613 57.23 49.40 41.94
N GLY A 614 56.91 50.23 42.93
CA GLY A 614 55.66 50.17 43.69
C GLY A 614 54.41 50.40 42.86
N LYS A 615 54.44 51.32 41.88
CA LYS A 615 53.30 51.56 40.98
C LYS A 615 52.93 50.32 40.16
N LYS A 616 53.93 49.55 39.72
CA LYS A 616 53.72 48.29 38.99
C LYS A 616 53.09 47.24 39.92
N ARG A 617 53.65 47.05 41.11
CA ARG A 617 53.15 46.08 42.11
C ARG A 617 51.73 46.39 42.57
N ALA A 618 51.42 47.65 42.82
CA ALA A 618 50.08 48.09 43.18
C ALA A 618 49.08 47.85 42.04
N THR A 619 49.50 48.01 40.79
CA THR A 619 48.66 47.73 39.62
C THR A 619 48.34 46.22 39.51
N GLU A 620 49.31 45.35 39.79
CA GLU A 620 49.11 43.89 39.86
C GLU A 620 48.07 43.51 40.94
N LEU A 621 48.13 44.13 42.12
CA LEU A 621 47.14 43.92 43.18
C LEU A 621 45.75 44.46 42.79
N LYS A 622 45.70 45.63 42.15
CA LYS A 622 44.44 46.22 41.67
C LYS A 622 43.72 45.26 40.72
N PHE A 623 44.43 44.71 39.73
CA PHE A 623 43.83 43.77 38.80
C PHE A 623 43.40 42.48 39.48
N ALA A 624 44.19 41.97 40.42
CA ALA A 624 43.81 40.78 41.19
C ALA A 624 42.50 40.99 41.98
N ILE A 625 42.26 42.17 42.55
CA ILE A 625 40.99 42.48 43.24
C ILE A 625 39.86 42.77 42.25
N MET A 626 40.13 43.48 41.15
CA MET A 626 39.11 43.86 40.15
C MET A 626 38.54 42.66 39.39
N TYR A 627 39.32 41.61 39.23
CA TYR A 627 38.91 40.35 38.59
C TYR A 627 38.57 39.26 39.62
N ASP A 628 38.30 39.64 40.87
CA ASP A 628 37.89 38.75 41.96
C ASP A 628 38.87 37.61 42.30
N ASN A 629 40.15 37.70 41.89
CA ASN A 629 41.21 36.77 42.29
C ASN A 629 41.60 36.95 43.78
N ILE A 630 41.42 38.16 44.32
CA ILE A 630 41.57 38.49 45.75
C ILE A 630 40.30 39.22 46.20
N GLU A 631 39.53 38.62 47.09
CA GLU A 631 38.31 39.22 47.62
C GLU A 631 38.63 40.39 48.54
N TYR A 632 38.15 41.57 48.17
CA TYR A 632 38.14 42.74 49.05
C TYR A 632 36.84 43.56 48.86
N PRO A 633 35.96 43.64 49.87
CA PRO A 633 34.60 44.17 49.72
C PRO A 633 34.51 45.65 49.33
N ASP A 634 35.51 46.45 49.72
CA ASP A 634 35.48 47.91 49.54
C ASP A 634 36.06 48.35 48.17
N GLY A 635 36.27 47.41 47.24
CA GLY A 635 36.71 47.67 45.88
C GLY A 635 38.17 48.13 45.75
N THR A 636 38.54 48.67 44.59
CA THR A 636 39.95 48.99 44.25
C THR A 636 40.36 50.46 44.43
N GLU A 637 39.45 51.33 44.87
CA GLU A 637 39.67 52.79 44.98
C GLU A 637 40.92 53.15 45.80
N PHE A 638 41.20 52.39 46.87
CA PHE A 638 42.36 52.65 47.73
C PHE A 638 43.70 52.44 47.00
N VAL A 639 43.76 51.49 46.07
CA VAL A 639 44.96 51.23 45.25
C VAL A 639 45.04 52.22 44.09
N GLU A 640 43.91 52.56 43.47
CA GLU A 640 43.85 53.54 42.39
C GLU A 640 44.39 54.91 42.79
N ARG A 641 43.99 55.38 43.98
CA ARG A 641 44.45 56.67 44.50
C ARG A 641 45.96 56.70 44.68
N VAL A 642 46.54 55.63 45.23
CA VAL A 642 48.00 55.52 45.43
C VAL A 642 48.76 55.42 44.10
N ILE A 643 48.22 54.72 43.10
CA ILE A 643 48.78 54.64 41.73
C ILE A 643 48.76 56.03 41.06
N SER A 644 47.66 56.76 41.21
CA SER A 644 47.45 58.06 40.56
C SER A 644 48.38 59.15 41.12
N THR A 645 48.66 59.11 42.43
CA THR A 645 49.56 60.05 43.10
C THR A 645 51.00 59.54 43.20
N ASN A 646 51.31 58.41 42.57
CA ASN A 646 52.62 57.73 42.65
C ASN A 646 53.16 57.57 44.09
N GLY A 647 52.28 57.27 45.04
CA GLY A 647 52.65 57.13 46.46
C GLY A 647 52.96 58.42 47.23
N GLU A 648 52.78 59.61 46.64
CA GLU A 648 53.06 60.90 47.31
C GLU A 648 52.00 61.27 48.36
N ASP A 649 50.72 60.97 48.12
CA ASP A 649 49.61 61.17 49.06
C ASP A 649 49.80 60.27 50.31
N ALA A 650 50.16 60.89 51.43
CA ALA A 650 50.48 60.19 52.68
C ALA A 650 49.29 59.46 53.29
N GLU A 651 48.07 60.00 53.13
CA GLU A 651 46.86 59.43 53.69
C GLU A 651 46.41 58.22 52.86
N ALA A 652 46.45 58.35 51.54
CA ALA A 652 46.17 57.24 50.63
C ALA A 652 47.18 56.09 50.80
N PHE A 653 48.48 56.42 50.95
CA PHE A 653 49.52 55.41 51.14
C PHE A 653 49.37 54.64 52.46
N ALA A 654 49.01 55.33 53.55
CA ALA A 654 48.77 54.68 54.84
C ALA A 654 47.58 53.71 54.78
N LYS A 655 46.49 54.11 54.10
CA LYS A 655 45.32 53.23 53.89
C LYS A 655 45.70 51.99 53.08
N TYR A 656 46.49 52.15 52.03
CA TYR A 656 46.99 51.05 51.20
C TYR A 656 47.81 50.03 51.99
N VAL A 657 48.72 50.46 52.84
CA VAL A 657 49.53 49.55 53.68
C VAL A 657 48.65 48.72 54.61
N ASN A 658 47.66 49.34 55.25
CA ASN A 658 46.78 48.65 56.20
C ASN A 658 45.96 47.54 55.52
N VAL A 659 45.39 47.81 54.34
CA VAL A 659 44.58 46.83 53.61
C VAL A 659 45.41 45.64 53.14
N VAL A 660 46.64 45.89 52.64
CA VAL A 660 47.53 44.81 52.21
C VAL A 660 47.90 43.87 53.36
N GLU A 661 48.14 44.40 54.56
CA GLU A 661 48.43 43.58 55.75
C GLU A 661 47.22 42.75 56.23
N GLU A 662 46.00 43.28 56.08
CA GLU A 662 44.77 42.53 56.36
C GLU A 662 44.61 41.35 55.40
N LEU A 663 44.80 41.58 54.10
CA LEU A 663 44.71 40.55 53.07
C LEU A 663 45.75 39.45 53.28
N LYS A 664 46.98 39.80 53.67
CA LYS A 664 48.01 38.80 54.03
C LYS A 664 47.55 37.87 55.15
N LYS A 665 46.88 38.37 56.19
CA LYS A 665 46.41 37.51 57.29
C LYS A 665 45.32 36.55 56.85
N ARG A 666 44.42 37.00 55.97
CA ARG A 666 43.27 36.20 55.51
C ARG A 666 43.69 35.04 54.60
N TYR A 667 44.58 35.30 53.65
CA TYR A 667 45.00 34.30 52.65
C TYR A 667 46.15 33.38 53.12
N LEU A 668 46.47 33.37 54.42
CA LEU A 668 47.57 32.57 54.98
C LEU A 668 47.17 31.59 56.12
N ALA A 669 45.88 31.37 56.45
CA ALA A 669 45.43 30.44 57.53
C ALA A 669 44.17 29.59 57.16
N GLY A 670 44.06 28.30 57.55
CA GLY A 670 42.98 27.38 57.10
C GLY A 670 42.36 26.42 58.14
N GLU A 671 41.09 26.00 57.93
CA GLU A 671 40.35 24.93 58.68
C GLU A 671 39.17 24.29 57.88
N LYS A 672 38.89 22.99 58.13
CA LYS A 672 38.26 21.93 57.26
C LYS A 672 36.71 21.76 57.29
N LYS A 673 36.10 21.17 56.21
CA LYS A 673 35.03 20.10 56.24
C LYS A 673 34.50 19.54 54.86
N SER A 674 34.60 18.19 54.69
CA SER A 674 33.69 17.12 54.13
C SER A 674 33.03 17.11 52.71
N VAL A 675 33.04 15.94 52.01
CA VAL A 675 32.79 15.66 50.55
C VAL A 675 31.81 14.46 50.26
N THR A 676 31.15 14.43 49.06
CA THR A 676 30.57 13.24 48.33
C THR A 676 30.58 13.37 46.76
N VAL A 677 30.47 12.24 45.99
CA VAL A 677 30.88 11.96 44.56
C VAL A 677 29.83 12.27 43.42
N ALA A 678 30.27 12.53 42.15
CA ALA A 678 29.44 12.86 40.93
C ALA A 678 28.93 11.68 40.07
N SER A 679 27.84 11.89 39.30
CA SER A 679 27.16 10.90 38.43
C SER A 679 27.39 11.12 36.91
N THR A 680 27.20 10.09 36.07
CA THR A 680 27.31 10.14 34.58
C THR A 680 26.43 11.19 33.91
N ALA A 681 25.28 11.51 34.52
CA ALA A 681 24.40 12.59 34.06
C ALA A 681 25.09 13.96 34.12
N SER A 682 26.00 14.16 35.08
CA SER A 682 26.75 15.42 35.26
C SER A 682 27.77 15.62 34.13
N ILE A 683 28.41 14.53 33.67
CA ILE A 683 29.36 14.56 32.54
C ILE A 683 28.64 14.95 31.24
N GLU A 684 27.47 14.34 30.98
CA GLU A 684 26.68 14.67 29.79
C GLU A 684 26.17 16.13 29.83
N GLN A 685 25.75 16.62 30.99
CA GLN A 685 25.28 17.99 31.15
C GLN A 685 26.41 19.00 30.91
N CYS A 686 27.59 18.76 31.49
CA CYS A 686 28.78 19.60 31.31
C CYS A 686 29.21 19.67 29.84
N LEU A 687 29.23 18.55 29.12
CA LEU A 687 29.54 18.51 27.69
C LEU A 687 28.55 19.34 26.85
N LYS A 688 27.24 19.28 27.15
CA LYS A 688 26.23 20.11 26.48
C LYS A 688 26.40 21.61 26.74
N GLN A 689 26.83 21.98 27.93
CA GLN A 689 27.07 23.37 28.28
C GLN A 689 28.34 23.93 27.63
N ILE A 690 29.42 23.13 27.55
CA ILE A 690 30.63 23.47 26.78
C ILE A 690 30.27 23.77 25.33
N ASP A 691 29.54 22.86 24.70
CA ASP A 691 29.10 23.00 23.31
C ASP A 691 28.32 24.32 23.08
N SER A 692 27.33 24.59 23.94
CA SER A 692 26.50 25.81 23.86
C SER A 692 27.30 27.11 24.04
N GLU A 693 28.21 27.16 25.01
CA GLU A 693 29.00 28.36 25.29
C GLU A 693 30.10 28.59 24.25
N VAL A 694 30.76 27.54 23.76
CA VAL A 694 31.72 27.62 22.65
C VAL A 694 31.04 28.15 21.39
N GLU A 695 29.84 27.67 21.05
CA GLU A 695 29.06 28.25 19.96
C GLU A 695 28.68 29.71 20.19
N ALA A 696 28.36 30.10 21.41
CA ALA A 696 28.01 31.49 21.72
C ALA A 696 29.23 32.43 21.58
N ILE A 697 30.42 31.95 21.89
CA ILE A 697 31.69 32.65 21.66
C ILE A 697 31.94 32.78 20.16
N HIS A 698 31.78 31.69 19.41
CA HIS A 698 31.95 31.69 17.96
C HIS A 698 30.97 32.66 17.29
N ARG A 699 29.68 32.64 17.69
CA ARG A 699 28.65 33.60 17.23
C ARG A 699 29.01 35.07 17.45
N LYS A 700 29.79 35.39 18.48
CA LYS A 700 30.25 36.76 18.78
C LYS A 700 31.49 37.16 17.96
N GLN A 701 32.22 36.21 17.39
CA GLN A 701 33.42 36.44 16.58
C GLN A 701 33.15 36.46 15.06
N LEU A 702 31.92 36.19 14.62
CA LEU A 702 31.50 36.24 13.22
C LEU A 702 31.50 37.69 12.68
N GLU A 703 32.68 38.18 12.29
CA GLU A 703 32.85 39.51 11.67
C GLU A 703 32.65 39.47 10.14
N ASN A 704 32.68 38.27 9.52
CA ASN A 704 32.60 38.07 8.08
C ASN A 704 31.27 37.43 7.62
N ARG A 705 30.72 37.93 6.50
CA ARG A 705 29.50 37.41 5.87
C ARG A 705 29.64 35.95 5.44
N ASP A 706 30.82 35.54 4.98
CA ASP A 706 31.06 34.18 4.49
C ASP A 706 31.10 33.17 5.65
N GLU A 707 31.69 33.56 6.79
CA GLU A 707 31.71 32.75 8.03
C GLU A 707 30.30 32.59 8.61
N ALA A 708 29.49 33.65 8.59
CA ALA A 708 28.10 33.58 9.03
C ALA A 708 27.23 32.67 8.15
N ILE A 709 27.46 32.69 6.81
CA ILE A 709 26.77 31.78 5.89
C ILE A 709 27.25 30.33 6.12
N ALA A 710 28.56 30.11 6.31
CA ALA A 710 29.11 28.79 6.62
C ALA A 710 28.54 28.22 7.92
N PHE A 711 28.36 29.04 8.95
CA PHE A 711 27.73 28.67 10.22
C PHE A 711 26.28 28.21 10.03
N ILE A 712 25.46 28.99 9.31
CA ILE A 712 24.06 28.63 9.01
C ILE A 712 23.97 27.33 8.22
N LEU A 713 24.90 27.12 7.27
CA LEU A 713 24.96 25.90 6.47
C LEU A 713 25.36 24.67 7.32
N ARG A 714 26.20 24.83 8.34
CA ARG A 714 26.54 23.75 9.29
C ARG A 714 25.37 23.39 10.19
N ASP A 715 24.71 24.38 10.77
CA ASP A 715 23.51 24.18 11.59
C ASP A 715 22.42 23.43 10.79
N TYR A 716 22.24 23.81 9.52
CA TYR A 716 21.35 23.09 8.61
C TYR A 716 21.78 21.64 8.34
N LEU A 717 23.08 21.35 8.19
CA LEU A 717 23.57 19.98 8.03
C LEU A 717 23.35 19.12 9.27
N GLU A 718 23.56 19.68 10.46
CA GLU A 718 23.33 18.96 11.71
C GLU A 718 21.85 18.57 11.87
N ASN A 719 20.94 19.48 11.56
CA ASN A 719 19.49 19.23 11.59
C ASN A 719 19.07 18.15 10.56
N ILE A 720 19.73 18.08 9.40
CA ILE A 720 19.48 17.03 8.39
C ILE A 720 20.04 15.67 8.80
N ARG A 721 21.07 15.64 9.65
CA ARG A 721 21.67 14.39 10.17
C ARG A 721 20.84 13.78 11.30
N ASP A 722 19.94 14.52 11.95
CA ASP A 722 18.98 13.98 12.92
C ASP A 722 17.75 13.38 12.21
N GLU A 723 17.63 12.04 12.24
CA GLU A 723 16.50 11.32 11.65
C GLU A 723 15.13 11.77 12.18
N LYS A 724 15.04 12.23 13.44
CA LYS A 724 13.77 12.69 14.03
C LYS A 724 13.35 14.03 13.47
N GLU A 725 14.29 14.95 13.26
CA GLU A 725 13.99 16.26 12.67
C GLU A 725 13.63 16.12 11.19
N VAL A 726 14.36 15.28 10.44
CA VAL A 726 14.03 14.96 9.05
C VAL A 726 12.64 14.37 8.91
N SER A 727 12.27 13.44 9.79
CA SER A 727 10.91 12.87 9.81
C SER A 727 9.85 13.94 10.11
N ALA A 728 10.12 14.90 11.01
CA ALA A 728 9.20 15.99 11.33
C ALA A 728 9.05 17.03 10.21
N ILE A 729 10.09 17.25 9.40
CA ILE A 729 10.07 18.21 8.27
C ILE A 729 9.37 17.62 7.05
N ILE A 730 9.50 16.31 6.82
CA ILE A 730 8.91 15.60 5.67
C ILE A 730 7.43 15.25 5.93
N SER A 731 7.04 14.99 7.18
CA SER A 731 5.67 14.55 7.55
C SER A 731 4.63 15.66 7.62
#